data_AF-L8H2M4-F1
#
_entry.id   AF-L8H2M4-F1
#
_cell.length_a   1.000
_cell.length_b   1.000
_cell.length_c   1.000
_cell.angle_alpha   90.00
_cell.angle_beta   90.00
_cell.angle_gamma   90.00
#
_symmetry.space_group_name_H-M   'P 1'
#
loop_
_entity.id
_entity.type
_entity.pdbx_description
1 polymer ?
#
loop_
_entity_poly.entity_id
_entity_poly.type
_entity_poly.pdbx_seq_one_letter_code
_entity_poly.pdbx_strand_id
1 'polypeptide(L)'
;MAAAAQVSREGPIPAFDEYVPPAYLAALRSHPSMVTVGGVEGLQLATAPEAYADLLSPQALNFAVDLYRRSLTFQHALQPALAHRKMKRNCLNRAASALAEASSQHKNQAKVALQDVRLDDGTVALGYRPDTKGLRDDLSWKVAPIPASFARFHDTITAPPAALPIAKALGCGVHFLMVDFEDSSTVAYESLLAGLHACTLANRRQLVATSPKGKRYAVTDDGKPISTEMLLRFEGLHLPNAHFLVDGFPMPAHIVTIALYLYHNWQPLQRIGKTPAFYIPKLETFEEAAYLAELFRAAEAQLSTASRGAYRPGALRCLAIVENVFAAYQKEEILFALRDYIVGLNCGWHDYMASIGAVHQNLPSFTMAPKSNLRSSSHYIVIITFTFTFTFIFFIVFHHLEAYQMGVVDACKRRSAIPIGGMNGMVPPRGPHAKASWERIVPAFAQDFNVQVDRGLEGCWLAMPKLAPVILKLIADMEERKRKQSPEQRKAEHMKIVERIRQITHEKMLVSGLDYEVSKEEDCERNLSDAIQYLTSYLAGNGYVPITKTFPDGVPVTLVEDAATLERSRRELWSMLRYGKEVLLANGQKVPLSRELLDKLVKRVVQKVKANKLDVPFNAHTKIPLDVAVHIVYQLVTSPQPADYFTVFATRYLLAPFKLDLMEVERLGNVDRFPFLRMDNLMKGAELLFISNESFAPASNLLKETYPIFVPHSFGSEGQIYDGWETVRHNMYPPDFVILKLDAPSFVHGVNIDTAHFDGNYAPGGSVEGLVLVERNKRLLQKWVTLVPHSLLKGNSRNYFASIATTVPVVSVKLNNFPDGGIARLQLFGAKTDEKVADMSNAEWTHLVAHEWIGKLQPTTGFPAHFQPPENSALDVAPPAPVTERQLKEALPSSFAWGKGDGLVDVVSVDAPGGGGKVVASSSAHYSVPSNMLKAPRALNMGDGWETARMRGQPDYGVFHLEGPVLSDYNWTLFKLSQECVIKKIGVDTLHFKHNNPIAFSLEGCYEPGLTKDNYHSRGIKWTSLVKPKALQPHLEHPFDAEHEGRVTHVLLKIYPCGGISRLRLFGKPAKASAL
;
A
#
# COMPACT_ATOMS: atom_id res chain seq x y z
N MET A 1 -24.62 -20.22 32.90
CA MET A 1 -24.29 -21.48 32.17
C MET A 1 -25.11 -21.62 30.88
N ALA A 2 -26.44 -21.43 30.87
CA ALA A 2 -27.23 -21.46 29.63
C ALA A 2 -26.87 -20.34 28.62
N ALA A 3 -26.55 -19.12 29.10
CA ALA A 3 -26.01 -18.05 28.24
C ALA A 3 -24.59 -18.35 27.70
N ALA A 4 -23.78 -19.13 28.44
CA ALA A 4 -22.46 -19.56 27.98
C ALA A 4 -22.53 -20.66 26.90
N ALA A 5 -23.58 -21.47 26.92
CA ALA A 5 -23.89 -22.46 25.88
C ALA A 5 -24.52 -21.84 24.61
N GLN A 6 -24.99 -20.58 24.70
CA GLN A 6 -25.52 -19.83 23.56
C GLN A 6 -24.39 -19.07 22.84
N VAL A 7 -23.43 -18.51 23.59
CA VAL A 7 -22.19 -17.91 23.05
C VAL A 7 -21.27 -18.95 22.38
N SER A 8 -21.33 -20.22 22.80
CA SER A 8 -20.54 -21.30 22.15
C SER A 8 -21.02 -21.68 20.74
N ARG A 9 -22.09 -21.04 20.23
CA ARG A 9 -22.58 -21.17 18.84
C ARG A 9 -22.32 -19.92 17.99
N GLU A 10 -21.79 -18.85 18.57
CA GLU A 10 -21.52 -17.61 17.85
C GLU A 10 -20.13 -17.68 17.21
N GLY A 11 -20.10 -17.66 15.88
CA GLY A 11 -18.89 -17.63 15.04
C GLY A 11 -18.05 -16.34 15.17
N PRO A 12 -17.30 -15.95 14.12
CA PRO A 12 -16.00 -15.28 14.22
C PRO A 12 -16.02 -13.90 14.89
N ILE A 13 -14.83 -13.40 15.24
CA ILE A 13 -14.62 -11.98 15.50
C ILE A 13 -14.88 -11.21 14.20
N PRO A 14 -15.96 -10.41 14.07
CA PRO A 14 -16.31 -9.78 12.78
C PRO A 14 -15.21 -8.86 12.24
N ALA A 15 -14.39 -8.29 13.13
CA ALA A 15 -13.22 -7.50 12.74
C ALA A 15 -12.19 -8.29 11.91
N PHE A 16 -12.14 -9.62 12.05
CA PHE A 16 -11.21 -10.46 11.30
C PHE A 16 -11.66 -10.72 9.86
N ASP A 17 -12.94 -10.50 9.53
CA ASP A 17 -13.45 -10.67 8.16
C ASP A 17 -12.79 -9.69 7.18
N GLU A 18 -12.31 -8.53 7.66
CA GLU A 18 -11.54 -7.58 6.84
C GLU A 18 -10.19 -8.16 6.39
N TYR A 19 -9.57 -8.99 7.24
CA TYR A 19 -8.28 -9.64 7.01
C TYR A 19 -8.41 -10.98 6.29
N VAL A 20 -9.42 -11.77 6.66
CA VAL A 20 -9.70 -13.13 6.18
C VAL A 20 -11.16 -13.17 5.69
N PRO A 21 -11.44 -12.70 4.45
CA PRO A 21 -12.80 -12.64 3.94
C PRO A 21 -13.51 -14.02 4.00
N PRO A 22 -14.84 -14.09 4.18
CA PRO A 22 -15.55 -15.36 4.35
C PRO A 22 -15.25 -16.42 3.28
N ALA A 23 -15.13 -16.00 2.02
CA ALA A 23 -14.81 -16.91 0.93
C ALA A 23 -13.36 -17.43 0.97
N TYR A 24 -12.43 -16.61 1.44
CA TYR A 24 -11.06 -17.03 1.69
C TYR A 24 -10.99 -18.01 2.87
N LEU A 25 -11.77 -17.77 3.93
CA LEU A 25 -11.89 -18.72 5.03
C LEU A 25 -12.48 -20.07 4.58
N ALA A 26 -13.49 -20.05 3.71
CA ALA A 26 -14.07 -21.26 3.14
C ALA A 26 -13.04 -22.06 2.34
N ALA A 27 -12.23 -21.38 1.51
CA ALA A 27 -11.12 -21.98 0.79
C ALA A 27 -10.12 -22.67 1.72
N LEU A 28 -9.69 -21.95 2.78
CA LEU A 28 -8.73 -22.47 3.76
C LEU A 28 -9.23 -23.74 4.44
N ARG A 29 -10.49 -23.78 4.90
CA ARG A 29 -11.08 -24.96 5.57
C ARG A 29 -11.01 -26.23 4.74
N SER A 30 -11.14 -26.09 3.41
CA SER A 30 -11.10 -27.21 2.46
C SER A 30 -9.70 -27.52 1.91
N HIS A 31 -8.70 -26.71 2.26
CA HIS A 31 -7.37 -26.85 1.68
C HIS A 31 -6.67 -28.12 2.18
N PRO A 32 -6.06 -28.96 1.33
CA PRO A 32 -5.46 -30.25 1.72
C PRO A 32 -4.43 -30.18 2.86
N SER A 33 -3.71 -29.07 2.94
CA SER A 33 -2.68 -28.86 3.96
C SER A 33 -3.20 -28.26 5.28
N MET A 34 -4.51 -28.02 5.40
CA MET A 34 -5.15 -27.77 6.69
C MET A 34 -5.62 -29.10 7.26
N VAL A 35 -4.87 -29.62 8.22
CA VAL A 35 -5.04 -30.98 8.75
C VAL A 35 -5.76 -30.92 10.09
N THR A 36 -6.74 -31.80 10.29
CA THR A 36 -7.38 -31.97 11.60
C THR A 36 -6.39 -32.60 12.57
N VAL A 37 -6.20 -31.99 13.73
CA VAL A 37 -5.22 -32.45 14.71
C VAL A 37 -5.86 -33.50 15.63
N GLY A 38 -5.35 -34.74 15.57
CA GLY A 38 -5.80 -35.82 16.44
C GLY A 38 -5.58 -35.48 17.93
N GLY A 39 -6.62 -35.64 18.74
CA GLY A 39 -6.56 -35.36 20.18
C GLY A 39 -6.72 -33.89 20.57
N VAL A 40 -7.02 -32.98 19.62
CA VAL A 40 -7.36 -31.57 19.88
C VAL A 40 -8.68 -31.25 19.19
N GLU A 41 -9.76 -31.22 19.97
CA GLU A 41 -11.12 -31.10 19.43
C GLU A 41 -11.31 -29.80 18.63
N GLY A 42 -11.82 -29.91 17.40
CA GLY A 42 -12.20 -28.78 16.56
C GLY A 42 -11.05 -28.03 15.88
N LEU A 43 -9.78 -28.44 16.10
CA LEU A 43 -8.62 -27.76 15.53
C LEU A 43 -8.25 -28.32 14.14
N GLN A 44 -8.25 -27.44 13.13
CA GLN A 44 -7.49 -27.62 11.89
C GLN A 44 -6.24 -26.75 11.92
N LEU A 45 -5.10 -27.34 11.59
CA LEU A 45 -3.79 -26.69 11.63
C LEU A 45 -3.09 -26.81 10.28
N ALA A 46 -2.44 -25.75 9.83
CA ALA A 46 -1.57 -25.81 8.67
C ALA A 46 -0.40 -26.78 8.90
N THR A 47 -0.08 -27.60 7.91
CA THR A 47 1.08 -28.51 7.96
C THR A 47 2.36 -27.76 8.30
N ALA A 48 3.08 -28.23 9.31
CA ALA A 48 4.36 -27.66 9.75
C ALA A 48 5.51 -28.67 9.56
N PRO A 49 6.75 -28.19 9.36
CA PRO A 49 7.94 -29.06 9.40
C PRO A 49 8.06 -29.84 10.71
N GLU A 50 8.58 -31.07 10.62
CA GLU A 50 8.78 -31.98 11.78
C GLU A 50 9.63 -31.37 12.90
N ALA A 51 10.54 -30.45 12.56
CA ALA A 51 11.35 -29.71 13.53
C ALA A 51 10.52 -28.95 14.60
N TYR A 52 9.23 -28.69 14.32
CA TYR A 52 8.31 -28.00 15.24
C TYR A 52 7.33 -28.93 15.95
N ALA A 53 7.48 -30.26 15.85
CA ALA A 53 6.56 -31.23 16.44
C ALA A 53 6.42 -31.11 17.98
N ASP A 54 7.51 -30.81 18.70
CA ASP A 54 7.45 -30.55 20.16
C ASP A 54 6.64 -29.27 20.45
N LEU A 55 6.93 -28.20 19.69
CA LEU A 55 6.25 -26.90 19.82
C LEU A 55 4.73 -27.04 19.61
N LEU A 56 4.35 -27.83 18.61
CA LEU A 56 2.97 -28.11 18.20
C LEU A 56 2.43 -29.44 18.74
N SER A 57 2.92 -29.89 19.90
CA SER A 57 2.43 -31.11 20.54
C SER A 57 0.92 -31.00 20.86
N PRO A 58 0.17 -32.12 20.83
CA PRO A 58 -1.27 -32.09 21.14
C PRO A 58 -1.61 -31.46 22.49
N GLN A 59 -0.72 -31.58 23.49
CA GLN A 59 -0.91 -30.96 24.81
C GLN A 59 -0.76 -29.42 24.75
N ALA A 60 0.25 -28.92 24.02
CA ALA A 60 0.43 -27.48 23.81
C ALA A 60 -0.72 -26.88 22.99
N LEU A 61 -1.17 -27.60 21.97
CA LEU A 61 -2.30 -27.19 21.14
C LEU A 61 -3.63 -27.20 21.91
N ASN A 62 -3.90 -28.24 22.71
CA ASN A 62 -5.04 -28.24 23.62
C ASN A 62 -4.99 -27.05 24.59
N PHE A 63 -3.79 -26.73 25.13
CA PHE A 63 -3.65 -25.56 25.98
C PHE A 63 -4.07 -24.27 25.28
N ALA A 64 -3.63 -24.08 24.02
CA ALA A 64 -3.98 -22.91 23.21
C ALA A 64 -5.47 -22.85 22.83
N VAL A 65 -6.05 -23.99 22.42
CA VAL A 65 -7.48 -24.07 22.04
C VAL A 65 -8.39 -23.85 23.25
N ASP A 66 -8.06 -24.42 24.40
CA ASP A 66 -8.80 -24.20 25.65
C ASP A 66 -8.72 -22.75 26.10
N LEU A 67 -7.55 -22.11 25.99
CA LEU A 67 -7.39 -20.70 26.32
C LEU A 67 -8.24 -19.82 25.39
N TYR A 68 -8.27 -20.14 24.09
CA TYR A 68 -9.15 -19.47 23.12
C TYR A 68 -10.64 -19.68 23.45
N ARG A 69 -11.07 -20.90 23.74
CA ARG A 69 -12.47 -21.17 24.11
C ARG A 69 -12.87 -20.45 25.40
N ARG A 70 -11.98 -20.40 26.39
CA ARG A 70 -12.17 -19.61 27.60
C ARG A 70 -12.25 -18.12 27.28
N SER A 71 -11.39 -17.63 26.38
CA SER A 71 -11.43 -16.22 25.99
C SER A 71 -12.80 -15.84 25.48
N LEU A 72 -13.48 -16.68 24.69
CA LEU A 72 -14.86 -16.44 24.22
C LEU A 72 -15.84 -16.12 25.36
N THR A 73 -15.67 -16.70 26.54
CA THR A 73 -16.56 -16.46 27.70
C THR A 73 -16.44 -15.06 28.28
N PHE A 74 -15.30 -14.39 28.12
CA PHE A 74 -15.04 -12.99 28.51
C PHE A 74 -14.72 -12.09 27.30
N GLN A 75 -14.90 -12.61 26.09
CA GLN A 75 -14.67 -11.90 24.83
C GLN A 75 -15.76 -10.89 24.53
N HIS A 76 -16.88 -10.95 25.27
CA HIS A 76 -17.85 -9.86 25.35
C HIS A 76 -17.22 -8.54 25.84
N ALA A 77 -15.96 -8.53 26.33
CA ALA A 77 -15.18 -7.30 26.54
C ALA A 77 -14.35 -6.88 25.30
N LEU A 78 -13.77 -7.83 24.55
CA LEU A 78 -12.95 -7.56 23.37
C LEU A 78 -13.79 -7.17 22.14
N GLN A 79 -14.93 -7.82 21.92
CA GLN A 79 -15.81 -7.53 20.78
C GLN A 79 -16.31 -6.09 20.80
N PRO A 80 -16.90 -5.58 21.92
CA PRO A 80 -17.21 -4.18 22.03
C PRO A 80 -15.96 -3.32 21.89
N ALA A 81 -14.82 -3.65 22.51
CA ALA A 81 -13.63 -2.81 22.39
C ALA A 81 -13.16 -2.64 20.92
N LEU A 82 -13.07 -3.73 20.16
CA LEU A 82 -12.69 -3.70 18.73
C LEU A 82 -13.77 -3.03 17.86
N ALA A 83 -15.05 -3.32 18.08
CA ALA A 83 -16.15 -2.65 17.39
C ALA A 83 -16.20 -1.14 17.73
N HIS A 84 -15.87 -0.80 18.97
CA HIS A 84 -15.84 0.56 19.50
C HIS A 84 -14.65 1.35 18.95
N ARG A 85 -13.54 0.71 18.54
CA ARG A 85 -12.49 1.38 17.73
C ARG A 85 -13.09 1.98 16.45
N LYS A 86 -13.85 1.17 15.70
CA LYS A 86 -14.51 1.60 14.46
C LYS A 86 -15.58 2.67 14.73
N MET A 87 -16.37 2.50 15.80
CA MET A 87 -17.37 3.50 16.21
C MET A 87 -16.73 4.85 16.58
N LYS A 88 -15.69 4.85 17.41
CA LYS A 88 -14.93 6.05 17.78
C LYS A 88 -14.33 6.74 16.58
N ARG A 89 -13.65 5.99 15.71
CA ARG A 89 -13.08 6.54 14.46
C ARG A 89 -14.15 7.13 13.57
N ASN A 90 -15.29 6.45 13.38
CA ASN A 90 -16.39 6.97 12.58
C ASN A 90 -16.99 8.25 13.18
N CYS A 91 -17.15 8.32 14.49
CA CYS A 91 -17.63 9.52 15.18
C CYS A 91 -16.66 10.70 14.99
N LEU A 92 -15.36 10.47 15.24
CA LEU A 92 -14.31 11.48 15.04
C LEU A 92 -14.20 11.90 13.58
N ASN A 93 -14.33 10.97 12.63
CA ASN A 93 -14.34 11.23 11.20
C ASN A 93 -15.52 12.15 10.81
N ARG A 94 -16.72 11.89 11.34
CA ARG A 94 -17.90 12.74 11.10
C ARG A 94 -17.71 14.13 11.69
N ALA A 95 -17.23 14.21 12.94
CA ALA A 95 -16.97 15.48 13.59
C ALA A 95 -15.90 16.29 12.86
N ALA A 96 -14.80 15.64 12.44
CA ALA A 96 -13.75 16.25 11.65
C ALA A 96 -14.28 16.79 10.31
N SER A 97 -15.13 16.03 9.62
CA SER A 97 -15.78 16.48 8.38
C SER A 97 -16.71 17.67 8.61
N ALA A 98 -17.54 17.65 9.66
CA ALA A 98 -18.42 18.77 10.00
C ALA A 98 -17.62 20.04 10.36
N LEU A 99 -16.51 19.89 11.08
CA LEU A 99 -15.60 21.00 11.39
C LEU A 99 -14.90 21.53 10.14
N ALA A 100 -14.51 20.65 9.21
CA ALA A 100 -13.93 21.03 7.94
C ALA A 100 -14.90 21.85 7.07
N GLU A 101 -16.19 21.48 7.07
CA GLU A 101 -17.26 22.20 6.37
C GLU A 101 -17.55 23.56 7.04
N ALA A 102 -17.53 23.62 8.36
CA ALA A 102 -17.75 24.85 9.12
C ALA A 102 -16.57 25.85 9.04
N SER A 103 -15.33 25.38 8.92
CA SER A 103 -14.11 26.21 8.96
C SER A 103 -13.70 26.84 7.62
N SER A 104 -14.64 27.43 6.87
CA SER A 104 -14.29 28.35 5.78
C SER A 104 -13.74 29.70 6.28
N GLN A 105 -13.90 30.02 7.57
CA GLN A 105 -13.50 31.33 8.13
C GLN A 105 -12.55 31.30 9.34
N HIS A 106 -12.46 30.24 10.17
CA HIS A 106 -11.59 30.23 11.36
C HIS A 106 -10.84 28.90 11.59
N LYS A 107 -9.51 28.89 11.37
CA LYS A 107 -8.63 27.70 11.44
C LYS A 107 -8.31 27.20 12.87
N ASN A 108 -8.39 28.06 13.87
CA ASN A 108 -7.98 27.72 15.25
C ASN A 108 -9.12 27.13 16.12
N GLN A 109 -10.40 27.37 15.79
CA GLN A 109 -11.54 26.84 16.56
C GLN A 109 -11.80 25.35 16.31
N ALA A 110 -11.44 24.81 15.14
CA ALA A 110 -11.66 23.39 14.81
C ALA A 110 -10.77 22.42 15.62
N LYS A 111 -9.62 22.87 16.14
CA LYS A 111 -8.66 22.03 16.88
C LYS A 111 -9.13 21.67 18.30
N VAL A 112 -9.87 22.57 18.94
CA VAL A 112 -10.46 22.37 20.28
C VAL A 112 -11.69 21.45 20.18
N ALA A 113 -12.44 21.54 19.08
CA ALA A 113 -13.73 20.86 18.94
C ALA A 113 -13.66 19.32 18.84
N LEU A 114 -12.56 18.71 18.36
CA LEU A 114 -12.45 17.24 18.32
C LEU A 114 -12.33 16.60 19.73
N GLN A 115 -11.84 17.35 20.71
CA GLN A 115 -11.66 16.90 22.10
C GLN A 115 -13.00 16.84 22.87
N ASP A 116 -13.96 17.63 22.42
CA ASP A 116 -15.32 17.67 22.97
C ASP A 116 -16.27 16.69 22.29
N VAL A 117 -15.81 16.00 21.24
CA VAL A 117 -16.62 14.99 20.54
C VAL A 117 -17.01 13.90 21.54
N ARG A 118 -18.31 13.68 21.64
CA ARG A 118 -18.90 12.58 22.39
C ARG A 118 -19.49 11.56 21.42
N LEU A 119 -19.43 10.31 21.80
CA LEU A 119 -20.21 9.24 21.19
C LEU A 119 -21.70 9.41 21.52
N ASP A 120 -22.57 8.69 20.82
CA ASP A 120 -24.03 8.76 21.01
C ASP A 120 -24.46 8.38 22.44
N ASP A 121 -23.63 7.61 23.15
CA ASP A 121 -23.80 7.23 24.56
C ASP A 121 -23.24 8.26 25.57
N GLY A 122 -22.74 9.41 25.09
CA GLY A 122 -22.16 10.48 25.90
C GLY A 122 -20.67 10.29 26.26
N THR A 123 -20.04 9.19 25.84
CA THR A 123 -18.62 8.91 26.13
C THR A 123 -17.70 9.85 25.36
N VAL A 124 -16.61 10.29 26.00
CA VAL A 124 -15.55 11.09 25.35
C VAL A 124 -14.89 10.30 24.23
N ALA A 125 -14.91 10.83 23.01
CA ALA A 125 -14.26 10.18 21.87
C ALA A 125 -12.72 10.31 21.93
N LEU A 126 -12.20 11.46 22.38
CA LEU A 126 -10.76 11.73 22.52
C LEU A 126 -10.50 12.63 23.74
N GLY A 127 -9.79 12.13 24.76
CA GLY A 127 -9.50 12.85 26.00
C GLY A 127 -9.62 11.99 27.25
N TYR A 128 -9.33 12.54 28.44
CA TYR A 128 -9.59 11.88 29.71
C TYR A 128 -11.09 11.62 29.90
N ARG A 129 -11.40 10.40 30.34
CA ARG A 129 -12.75 9.93 30.63
C ARG A 129 -13.25 10.46 31.98
N PRO A 130 -14.44 11.10 32.06
CA PRO A 130 -15.01 11.57 33.32
C PRO A 130 -15.37 10.43 34.28
N ASP A 131 -15.88 9.32 33.75
CA ASP A 131 -16.30 8.14 34.51
C ASP A 131 -15.14 7.47 35.27
N THR A 132 -13.91 7.60 34.78
CA THR A 132 -12.70 7.07 35.44
C THR A 132 -11.92 8.11 36.24
N LYS A 133 -12.48 9.32 36.46
CA LYS A 133 -11.79 10.38 37.22
C LYS A 133 -11.46 9.93 38.65
N GLY A 134 -12.39 9.25 39.33
CA GLY A 134 -12.17 8.75 40.69
C GLY A 134 -10.95 7.82 40.80
N LEU A 135 -10.72 6.97 39.79
CA LEU A 135 -9.54 6.10 39.72
C LEU A 135 -8.24 6.90 39.58
N ARG A 136 -8.23 7.94 38.75
CA ARG A 136 -7.04 8.79 38.56
C ARG A 136 -6.72 9.63 39.79
N ASP A 137 -7.75 10.13 40.48
CA ASP A 137 -7.59 10.95 41.68
C ASP A 137 -7.19 10.12 42.92
N ASP A 138 -7.60 8.85 43.00
CA ASP A 138 -7.23 7.95 44.08
C ASP A 138 -5.75 7.58 43.98
N LEU A 139 -4.91 8.12 44.86
CA LEU A 139 -3.46 7.84 44.92
C LEU A 139 -3.09 6.61 45.75
N SER A 140 -4.07 5.93 46.37
CA SER A 140 -3.83 4.80 47.26
C SER A 140 -3.44 3.52 46.51
N TRP A 141 -3.95 3.33 45.29
CA TRP A 141 -3.65 2.15 44.49
C TRP A 141 -2.30 2.26 43.77
N LYS A 142 -1.62 1.12 43.66
CA LYS A 142 -0.34 0.90 42.98
C LYS A 142 -0.38 -0.37 42.16
N VAL A 143 0.54 -0.53 41.22
CA VAL A 143 0.77 -1.82 40.56
C VAL A 143 1.41 -2.82 41.54
N ALA A 144 1.33 -4.11 41.21
CA ALA A 144 1.96 -5.18 41.97
C ALA A 144 3.48 -4.96 42.09
N PRO A 145 4.12 -5.45 43.17
CA PRO A 145 5.56 -5.30 43.36
C PRO A 145 6.36 -5.78 42.14
N ILE A 146 7.21 -4.89 41.63
CA ILE A 146 8.09 -5.17 40.49
C ILE A 146 9.14 -6.21 40.94
N PRO A 147 9.28 -7.35 40.22
CA PRO A 147 10.29 -8.34 40.56
C PRO A 147 11.70 -7.77 40.49
N ALA A 148 12.62 -8.27 41.31
CA ALA A 148 13.99 -7.76 41.38
C ALA A 148 14.71 -7.78 40.02
N SER A 149 14.42 -8.76 39.15
CA SER A 149 15.01 -8.81 37.81
C SER A 149 14.52 -7.70 36.88
N PHE A 150 13.41 -7.04 37.20
CA PHE A 150 12.84 -5.90 36.47
C PHE A 150 13.18 -4.54 37.10
N ALA A 151 13.85 -4.51 38.26
CA ALA A 151 14.10 -3.28 39.02
C ALA A 151 15.10 -2.30 38.35
N ARG A 152 15.83 -2.73 37.32
CA ARG A 152 16.80 -1.91 36.56
C ARG A 152 16.53 -1.95 35.07
N PHE A 153 15.37 -1.44 34.65
CA PHE A 153 14.94 -1.45 33.26
C PHE A 153 15.53 -0.28 32.44
N HIS A 154 16.86 -0.26 32.30
CA HIS A 154 17.59 0.84 31.63
C HIS A 154 17.85 0.59 30.14
N ASP A 155 17.97 -0.66 29.73
CA ASP A 155 18.40 -1.04 28.38
C ASP A 155 17.63 -2.26 27.88
N THR A 156 17.01 -2.11 26.72
CA THR A 156 16.30 -3.20 26.03
C THR A 156 16.74 -3.28 24.59
N ILE A 157 17.31 -4.40 24.18
CA ILE A 157 17.56 -4.64 22.75
C ILE A 157 16.31 -5.25 22.10
N THR A 158 15.97 -4.79 20.90
CA THR A 158 14.88 -5.36 20.11
C THR A 158 15.44 -6.30 19.05
N ALA A 159 14.85 -7.49 18.88
CA ALA A 159 15.25 -8.42 17.85
C ALA A 159 14.04 -9.08 17.16
N PRO A 160 14.12 -9.31 15.84
CA PRO A 160 13.11 -10.10 15.14
C PRO A 160 13.14 -11.56 15.62
N PRO A 161 12.06 -12.32 15.39
CA PRO A 161 11.84 -13.62 16.02
C PRO A 161 12.56 -14.72 15.22
N ALA A 162 13.89 -14.69 15.26
CA ALA A 162 14.74 -15.65 14.57
C ALA A 162 15.97 -16.03 15.41
N ALA A 163 16.45 -17.28 15.24
CA ALA A 163 17.52 -17.87 16.02
C ALA A 163 18.79 -17.00 16.12
N LEU A 164 19.29 -16.48 14.99
CA LEU A 164 20.54 -15.73 14.96
C LEU A 164 20.44 -14.34 15.63
N PRO A 165 19.42 -13.50 15.34
CA PRO A 165 19.18 -12.27 16.08
C PRO A 165 19.03 -12.48 17.61
N ILE A 166 18.22 -13.47 18.02
CA ILE A 166 18.00 -13.79 19.44
C ILE A 166 19.32 -14.17 20.12
N ALA A 167 20.09 -15.09 19.53
CA ALA A 167 21.38 -15.52 20.09
C ALA A 167 22.39 -14.36 20.21
N LYS A 168 22.41 -13.43 19.25
CA LYS A 168 23.29 -12.24 19.31
C LYS A 168 22.86 -11.26 20.39
N ALA A 169 21.56 -11.04 20.55
CA ALA A 169 21.02 -10.14 21.56
C ALA A 169 21.26 -10.66 22.98
N LEU A 170 21.03 -11.94 23.22
CA LEU A 170 21.31 -12.57 24.53
C LEU A 170 22.80 -12.56 24.88
N GLY A 171 23.68 -12.51 23.88
CA GLY A 171 25.13 -12.49 24.07
C GLY A 171 25.78 -11.11 24.21
N CYS A 172 25.03 -10.00 24.15
CA CYS A 172 25.62 -8.65 24.14
C CYS A 172 25.68 -7.94 25.49
N GLY A 173 25.17 -8.57 26.56
CA GLY A 173 25.31 -8.09 27.94
C GLY A 173 24.28 -7.06 28.41
N VAL A 174 23.23 -6.81 27.61
CA VAL A 174 22.09 -5.97 28.02
C VAL A 174 21.18 -6.70 29.02
N HIS A 175 20.38 -5.96 29.79
CA HIS A 175 19.47 -6.51 30.79
C HIS A 175 18.20 -7.10 30.18
N PHE A 176 17.69 -6.53 29.07
CA PHE A 176 16.44 -7.00 28.46
C PHE A 176 16.58 -7.21 26.95
N LEU A 177 15.93 -8.27 26.46
CA LEU A 177 15.70 -8.55 25.05
C LEU A 177 14.19 -8.58 24.81
N MET A 178 13.69 -7.71 23.93
CA MET A 178 12.36 -7.84 23.33
C MET A 178 12.48 -8.64 22.03
N VAL A 179 11.94 -9.86 22.01
CA VAL A 179 11.73 -10.63 20.79
C VAL A 179 10.38 -10.24 20.21
N ASP A 180 10.39 -9.73 19.00
CA ASP A 180 9.26 -9.03 18.44
C ASP A 180 8.54 -9.86 17.37
N PHE A 181 7.31 -10.28 17.65
CA PHE A 181 6.41 -10.97 16.73
C PHE A 181 5.44 -10.02 16.02
N GLU A 182 5.58 -8.71 16.27
CA GLU A 182 4.66 -7.68 15.77
C GLU A 182 5.34 -6.88 14.65
N ASP A 183 5.61 -5.57 14.82
CA ASP A 183 6.02 -4.71 13.69
C ASP A 183 7.31 -5.09 12.96
N SER A 184 8.26 -5.76 13.63
CA SER A 184 9.51 -6.24 13.00
C SER A 184 9.46 -7.71 12.55
N SER A 185 8.30 -8.36 12.70
CA SER A 185 8.02 -9.69 12.18
C SER A 185 7.04 -9.63 11.02
N THR A 186 6.76 -10.80 10.45
CA THR A 186 5.65 -10.99 9.50
C THR A 186 4.70 -12.01 10.09
N VAL A 187 3.43 -11.96 9.68
CA VAL A 187 2.42 -12.93 10.12
C VAL A 187 2.55 -14.30 9.43
N ALA A 188 3.63 -14.54 8.68
CA ALA A 188 3.87 -15.82 8.02
C ALA A 188 4.05 -16.96 9.04
N TYR A 189 3.49 -18.13 8.73
CA TYR A 189 3.52 -19.29 9.62
C TYR A 189 4.95 -19.71 10.00
N GLU A 190 5.84 -19.77 9.02
CA GLU A 190 7.23 -20.16 9.26
C GLU A 190 7.95 -19.17 10.18
N SER A 191 7.67 -17.87 10.05
CA SER A 191 8.24 -16.83 10.92
C SER A 191 7.78 -17.01 12.36
N LEU A 192 6.48 -17.24 12.57
CA LEU A 192 5.91 -17.51 13.90
C LEU A 192 6.52 -18.75 14.54
N LEU A 193 6.53 -19.89 13.83
CA LEU A 193 7.06 -21.15 14.36
C LEU A 193 8.56 -21.08 14.64
N ALA A 194 9.34 -20.54 13.70
CA ALA A 194 10.79 -20.40 13.87
C ALA A 194 11.13 -19.50 15.06
N GLY A 195 10.36 -18.43 15.25
CA GLY A 195 10.48 -17.53 16.39
C GLY A 195 10.21 -18.20 17.73
N LEU A 196 9.03 -18.81 17.88
CA LEU A 196 8.62 -19.49 19.12
C LEU A 196 9.57 -20.64 19.46
N HIS A 197 10.00 -21.39 18.45
CA HIS A 197 10.99 -22.45 18.61
C HIS A 197 12.35 -21.89 19.08
N ALA A 198 12.85 -20.82 18.45
CA ALA A 198 14.10 -20.19 18.85
C ALA A 198 14.05 -19.63 20.28
N CYS A 199 12.94 -19.00 20.68
CA CYS A 199 12.71 -18.55 22.06
C CYS A 199 12.73 -19.74 23.05
N THR A 200 12.06 -20.83 22.68
CA THR A 200 12.00 -22.05 23.51
C THR A 200 13.38 -22.66 23.69
N LEU A 201 14.16 -22.81 22.62
CA LEU A 201 15.55 -23.27 22.70
C LEU A 201 16.43 -22.31 23.51
N ALA A 202 16.25 -20.99 23.39
CA ALA A 202 17.03 -20.02 24.13
C ALA A 202 16.79 -20.13 25.65
N ASN A 203 15.53 -20.24 26.06
CA ASN A 203 15.12 -20.42 27.45
C ASN A 203 15.51 -21.79 28.02
N ARG A 204 15.56 -22.83 27.17
CA ARG A 204 16.09 -24.15 27.51
C ARG A 204 17.62 -24.25 27.43
N ARG A 205 18.32 -23.16 27.08
CA ARG A 205 19.80 -23.12 26.94
C ARG A 205 20.32 -24.13 25.90
N GLN A 206 19.62 -24.21 24.77
CA GLN A 206 19.86 -25.12 23.67
C GLN A 206 19.95 -24.41 22.31
N LEU A 207 19.84 -23.08 22.27
CA LEU A 207 19.83 -22.34 21.01
C LEU A 207 21.24 -22.26 20.40
N VAL A 208 21.36 -22.73 19.16
CA VAL A 208 22.56 -22.59 18.34
C VAL A 208 22.18 -21.95 17.01
N ALA A 209 22.92 -20.93 16.60
CA ALA A 209 22.72 -20.23 15.35
C ALA A 209 24.05 -19.94 14.65
N THR A 210 24.07 -20.06 13.32
CA THR A 210 25.27 -19.80 12.52
C THR A 210 24.99 -18.62 11.59
N SER A 211 25.90 -17.65 11.56
CA SER A 211 25.80 -16.51 10.65
C SER A 211 26.14 -16.92 9.21
N PRO A 212 25.71 -16.15 8.19
CA PRO A 212 26.08 -16.40 6.79
C PRO A 212 27.60 -16.45 6.54
N LYS A 213 28.41 -15.86 7.44
CA LYS A 213 29.87 -15.90 7.40
C LYS A 213 30.48 -17.09 8.15
N GLY A 214 29.68 -18.09 8.54
CA GLY A 214 30.13 -19.29 9.26
C GLY A 214 30.37 -19.12 10.77
N LYS A 215 30.31 -17.89 11.32
CA LYS A 215 30.47 -17.69 12.77
C LYS A 215 29.27 -18.26 13.54
N ARG A 216 29.54 -19.17 14.47
CA ARG A 216 28.57 -19.81 15.38
C ARG A 216 28.30 -18.95 16.62
N TYR A 217 27.04 -18.90 17.03
CA TYR A 217 26.52 -18.27 18.24
C TYR A 217 25.73 -19.32 19.00
N ALA A 218 25.95 -19.44 20.31
CA ALA A 218 25.30 -20.46 21.13
C ALA A 218 24.84 -19.84 22.45
N VAL A 219 23.64 -20.21 22.88
CA VAL A 219 23.04 -19.89 24.18
C VAL A 219 22.90 -21.23 24.88
N THR A 220 23.94 -21.61 25.62
CA THR A 220 24.10 -22.93 26.25
C THR A 220 24.46 -22.80 27.72
N ASP A 221 24.26 -23.87 28.50
CA ASP A 221 24.72 -23.96 29.89
C ASP A 221 26.25 -24.18 29.98
N ASP A 222 27.04 -23.29 29.38
CA ASP A 222 28.52 -23.34 29.41
C ASP A 222 29.12 -22.71 30.69
N GLY A 223 28.29 -22.49 31.71
CA GLY A 223 28.68 -21.83 32.97
C GLY A 223 28.71 -20.30 32.91
N LYS A 224 28.45 -19.67 31.76
CA LYS A 224 28.31 -18.20 31.68
C LYS A 224 26.90 -17.78 32.07
N PRO A 225 26.73 -16.89 33.07
CA PRO A 225 25.42 -16.39 33.42
C PRO A 225 24.87 -15.53 32.29
N ILE A 226 23.72 -15.92 31.73
CA ILE A 226 22.94 -15.08 30.81
C ILE A 226 21.91 -14.35 31.66
N SER A 227 22.29 -13.16 32.10
CA SER A 227 21.47 -12.26 32.92
C SER A 227 20.29 -11.68 32.16
N THR A 228 20.40 -11.50 30.83
CA THR A 228 19.37 -10.88 29.99
C THR A 228 18.00 -11.53 30.12
N GLU A 229 16.99 -10.79 30.57
CA GLU A 229 15.58 -11.18 30.60
C GLU A 229 14.97 -11.07 29.20
N MET A 230 14.28 -12.12 28.75
CA MET A 230 13.65 -12.15 27.43
C MET A 230 12.15 -11.90 27.57
N LEU A 231 11.64 -10.93 26.81
CA LEU A 231 10.23 -10.61 26.70
C LEU A 231 9.76 -10.85 25.27
N LEU A 232 8.54 -11.35 25.09
CA LEU A 232 7.90 -11.38 23.78
C LEU A 232 6.99 -10.17 23.59
N ARG A 233 7.18 -9.42 22.49
CA ARG A 233 6.12 -8.56 21.95
C ARG A 233 5.26 -9.41 21.02
N PHE A 234 4.06 -9.77 21.47
CA PHE A 234 3.10 -10.53 20.67
C PHE A 234 2.32 -9.60 19.73
N GLU A 235 1.59 -10.18 18.78
CA GLU A 235 0.83 -9.48 17.75
C GLU A 235 -0.26 -8.56 18.32
N GLY A 236 -0.55 -7.44 17.65
CA GLY A 236 -1.68 -6.58 18.04
C GLY A 236 -3.02 -7.33 17.99
N LEU A 237 -3.97 -6.92 18.85
CA LEU A 237 -5.28 -7.60 19.02
C LEU A 237 -6.15 -7.68 17.75
N HIS A 238 -5.79 -6.93 16.71
CA HIS A 238 -6.48 -6.87 15.42
C HIS A 238 -6.06 -7.98 14.44
N LEU A 239 -4.94 -8.68 14.69
CA LEU A 239 -4.41 -9.67 13.76
C LEU A 239 -5.01 -11.07 14.00
N PRO A 240 -5.65 -11.68 12.98
CA PRO A 240 -5.99 -13.09 13.02
C PRO A 240 -4.78 -13.97 12.69
N ASN A 241 -4.89 -15.26 12.99
CA ASN A 241 -3.98 -16.30 12.53
C ASN A 241 -4.79 -17.41 11.84
N ALA A 242 -4.76 -17.42 10.50
CA ALA A 242 -5.55 -18.37 9.70
C ALA A 242 -4.86 -19.73 9.51
N HIS A 243 -3.66 -19.93 10.08
CA HIS A 243 -3.01 -21.23 10.14
C HIS A 243 -3.58 -22.12 11.27
N PHE A 244 -4.25 -21.51 12.25
CA PHE A 244 -4.93 -22.19 13.36
C PHE A 244 -6.43 -21.92 13.27
N LEU A 245 -7.19 -22.89 12.78
CA LEU A 245 -8.65 -22.80 12.72
C LEU A 245 -9.28 -23.64 13.82
N VAL A 246 -10.03 -23.02 14.73
CA VAL A 246 -10.83 -23.71 15.74
C VAL A 246 -12.29 -23.62 15.33
N ASP A 247 -12.93 -24.76 15.15
CA ASP A 247 -14.32 -24.86 14.70
C ASP A 247 -14.54 -24.10 13.36
N GLY A 248 -13.51 -24.11 12.52
CA GLY A 248 -13.45 -23.43 11.22
C GLY A 248 -13.11 -21.94 11.28
N PHE A 249 -12.86 -21.33 12.43
CA PHE A 249 -12.58 -19.89 12.54
C PHE A 249 -11.12 -19.61 12.91
N PRO A 250 -10.49 -18.55 12.34
CA PRO A 250 -9.12 -18.21 12.66
C PRO A 250 -8.99 -17.77 14.11
N MET A 251 -8.01 -18.34 14.82
CA MET A 251 -7.67 -17.90 16.17
C MET A 251 -7.05 -16.49 16.14
N PRO A 252 -7.26 -15.65 17.17
CA PRO A 252 -6.49 -14.43 17.33
C PRO A 252 -4.99 -14.71 17.48
N ALA A 253 -4.15 -13.98 16.74
CA ALA A 253 -2.71 -14.24 16.70
C ALA A 253 -2.05 -14.13 18.09
N HIS A 254 -2.44 -13.12 18.88
CA HIS A 254 -1.92 -12.93 20.23
C HIS A 254 -2.19 -14.12 21.15
N ILE A 255 -3.35 -14.78 21.04
CA ILE A 255 -3.67 -15.95 21.86
C ILE A 255 -2.74 -17.12 21.49
N VAL A 256 -2.52 -17.36 20.19
CA VAL A 256 -1.62 -18.43 19.71
C VAL A 256 -0.21 -18.21 20.27
N THR A 257 0.34 -17.00 20.09
CA THR A 257 1.68 -16.64 20.52
C THR A 257 1.84 -16.71 22.04
N ILE A 258 0.91 -16.12 22.80
CA ILE A 258 0.92 -16.16 24.27
C ILE A 258 0.83 -17.60 24.77
N ALA A 259 -0.11 -18.40 24.24
CA ALA A 259 -0.36 -19.75 24.72
C ALA A 259 0.85 -20.66 24.50
N LEU A 260 1.37 -20.71 23.27
CA LEU A 260 2.49 -21.57 22.92
C LEU A 260 3.77 -21.12 23.64
N TYR A 261 4.05 -19.81 23.70
CA TYR A 261 5.20 -19.34 24.45
C TYR A 261 5.09 -19.71 25.93
N LEU A 262 3.97 -19.40 26.57
CA LEU A 262 3.80 -19.61 28.00
C LEU A 262 3.90 -21.10 28.36
N TYR A 263 3.20 -21.97 27.63
CA TYR A 263 3.22 -23.42 27.84
C TYR A 263 4.63 -24.00 27.82
N HIS A 264 5.45 -23.62 26.82
CA HIS A 264 6.78 -24.16 26.63
C HIS A 264 7.85 -23.53 27.53
N ASN A 265 7.64 -22.30 28.01
CA ASN A 265 8.71 -21.50 28.60
C ASN A 265 8.57 -21.23 30.10
N TRP A 266 7.39 -21.44 30.71
CA TRP A 266 7.23 -21.16 32.14
C TRP A 266 8.16 -22.02 33.03
N GLN A 267 8.29 -23.33 32.75
CA GLN A 267 9.15 -24.21 33.55
C GLN A 267 10.64 -23.89 33.38
N PRO A 268 11.19 -23.77 32.15
CA PRO A 268 12.58 -23.38 31.97
C PRO A 268 12.91 -22.04 32.65
N LEU A 269 12.04 -21.04 32.52
CA LEU A 269 12.24 -19.72 33.14
C LEU A 269 12.23 -19.80 34.67
N GLN A 270 11.25 -20.51 35.25
CA GLN A 270 11.16 -20.67 36.70
C GLN A 270 12.38 -21.37 37.29
N ARG A 271 12.97 -22.35 36.59
CA ARG A 271 14.20 -23.05 37.04
C ARG A 271 15.40 -22.12 37.16
N ILE A 272 15.45 -21.06 36.35
CA ILE A 272 16.54 -20.07 36.36
C ILE A 272 16.14 -18.77 37.08
N GLY A 273 15.06 -18.80 37.87
CA GLY A 273 14.59 -17.65 38.66
C GLY A 273 13.99 -16.51 37.84
N LYS A 274 13.63 -16.77 36.57
CA LYS A 274 13.00 -15.82 35.65
C LYS A 274 11.50 -16.10 35.53
N THR A 275 10.79 -15.19 34.88
CA THR A 275 9.35 -15.33 34.65
C THR A 275 8.98 -15.05 33.20
N PRO A 276 7.93 -15.69 32.65
CA PRO A 276 7.37 -15.30 31.36
C PRO A 276 6.96 -13.82 31.38
N ALA A 277 7.44 -13.07 30.39
CA ALA A 277 7.15 -11.65 30.29
C ALA A 277 6.79 -11.22 28.86
N PHE A 278 5.84 -10.28 28.76
CA PHE A 278 5.30 -9.81 27.48
C PHE A 278 5.36 -8.30 27.31
N TYR A 279 5.51 -7.85 26.07
CA TYR A 279 5.26 -6.49 25.62
C TYR A 279 3.92 -6.45 24.89
N ILE A 280 3.04 -5.54 25.29
CA ILE A 280 1.70 -5.37 24.73
C ILE A 280 1.71 -4.17 23.77
N PRO A 281 1.53 -4.37 22.45
CA PRO A 281 1.49 -3.30 21.47
C PRO A 281 0.07 -2.77 21.21
N LYS A 282 -0.02 -1.57 20.63
CA LYS A 282 -1.19 -1.00 19.94
C LYS A 282 -2.53 -1.06 20.71
N LEU A 283 -2.48 -0.94 22.03
CA LEU A 283 -3.69 -0.70 22.83
C LEU A 283 -4.27 0.66 22.50
N GLU A 284 -5.59 0.75 22.41
CA GLU A 284 -6.32 2.01 22.24
C GLU A 284 -7.14 2.37 23.48
N THR A 285 -7.56 1.37 24.24
CA THR A 285 -8.47 1.54 25.38
C THR A 285 -8.04 0.71 26.58
N PHE A 286 -8.47 1.08 27.79
CA PHE A 286 -8.18 0.24 28.96
C PHE A 286 -9.03 -1.03 29.00
N GLU A 287 -10.17 -1.08 28.31
CA GLU A 287 -10.98 -2.29 28.17
C GLU A 287 -10.20 -3.42 27.48
N GLU A 288 -9.36 -3.08 26.50
CA GLU A 288 -8.44 -4.02 25.86
C GLU A 288 -7.38 -4.53 26.84
N ALA A 289 -6.88 -3.65 27.72
CA ALA A 289 -5.97 -4.01 28.79
C ALA A 289 -6.65 -4.93 29.83
N ALA A 290 -7.92 -4.67 30.16
CA ALA A 290 -8.71 -5.51 31.06
C ALA A 290 -8.97 -6.89 30.45
N TYR A 291 -9.28 -6.97 29.16
CA TYR A 291 -9.37 -8.23 28.43
C TYR A 291 -8.07 -9.04 28.53
N LEU A 292 -6.91 -8.39 28.36
CA LEU A 292 -5.62 -9.06 28.49
C LEU A 292 -5.34 -9.54 29.92
N ALA A 293 -5.76 -8.76 30.94
CA ALA A 293 -5.65 -9.19 32.33
C ALA A 293 -6.48 -10.46 32.60
N GLU A 294 -7.70 -10.55 32.07
CA GLU A 294 -8.53 -11.76 32.14
C GLU A 294 -7.90 -12.93 31.38
N LEU A 295 -7.34 -12.68 30.20
CA LEU A 295 -6.63 -13.69 29.41
C LEU A 295 -5.41 -14.25 30.15
N PHE A 296 -4.61 -13.39 30.78
CA PHE A 296 -3.47 -13.81 31.60
C PHE A 296 -3.94 -14.63 32.80
N ARG A 297 -4.96 -14.18 33.52
CA ARG A 297 -5.53 -14.93 34.65
C ARG A 297 -6.04 -16.30 34.23
N ALA A 298 -6.72 -16.39 33.09
CA ALA A 298 -7.20 -17.66 32.54
C ALA A 298 -6.04 -18.60 32.18
N ALA A 299 -4.99 -18.07 31.54
CA ALA A 299 -3.80 -18.84 31.18
C ALA A 299 -3.05 -19.36 32.42
N GLU A 300 -2.84 -18.52 33.43
CA GLU A 300 -2.20 -18.90 34.70
C GLU A 300 -3.02 -19.94 35.46
N ALA A 301 -4.35 -19.79 35.54
CA ALA A 301 -5.23 -20.75 36.20
C ALA A 301 -5.18 -22.13 35.52
N GLN A 302 -5.15 -22.15 34.18
CA GLN A 302 -5.02 -23.37 33.41
C GLN A 302 -3.66 -24.04 33.64
N LEU A 303 -2.56 -23.27 33.67
CA LEU A 303 -1.24 -23.79 34.00
C LEU A 303 -1.13 -24.30 35.43
N SER A 304 -1.65 -23.58 36.42
CA SER A 304 -1.68 -24.03 37.80
C SER A 304 -2.44 -25.35 37.94
N THR A 305 -3.54 -25.52 37.20
CA THR A 305 -4.29 -26.78 37.19
C THR A 305 -3.48 -27.90 36.51
N ALA A 306 -3.00 -27.67 35.29
CA ALA A 306 -2.24 -28.66 34.51
C ALA A 306 -0.92 -29.08 35.18
N SER A 307 -0.27 -28.16 35.89
CA SER A 307 0.99 -28.39 36.60
C SER A 307 0.82 -28.89 38.04
N ARG A 308 -0.41 -29.21 38.47
CA ARG A 308 -0.73 -29.62 39.86
C ARG A 308 -0.20 -28.62 40.91
N GLY A 309 -0.32 -27.33 40.61
CA GLY A 309 0.09 -26.23 41.49
C GLY A 309 1.56 -25.82 41.40
N ALA A 310 2.37 -26.41 40.52
CA ALA A 310 3.77 -26.03 40.37
C ALA A 310 3.97 -24.63 39.72
N TYR A 311 3.03 -24.20 38.88
CA TYR A 311 2.96 -22.83 38.38
C TYR A 311 2.42 -21.88 39.46
N ARG A 312 3.15 -20.78 39.72
CA ARG A 312 2.78 -19.76 40.70
C ARG A 312 1.87 -18.71 40.03
N PRO A 313 0.58 -18.56 40.43
CA PRO A 313 -0.26 -17.49 39.92
C PRO A 313 0.33 -16.11 40.19
N GLY A 314 0.12 -15.17 39.27
CA GLY A 314 0.74 -13.85 39.30
C GLY A 314 2.25 -13.91 39.11
N ALA A 315 2.80 -14.93 38.44
CA ALA A 315 4.21 -14.96 38.06
C ALA A 315 4.44 -14.17 36.77
N LEU A 316 3.52 -14.27 35.81
CA LEU A 316 3.60 -13.56 34.52
C LEU A 316 3.80 -12.06 34.73
N ARG A 317 4.63 -11.43 33.89
CA ARG A 317 4.78 -9.96 33.89
C ARG A 317 4.52 -9.37 32.52
N CYS A 318 4.10 -8.10 32.47
CA CYS A 318 3.94 -7.41 31.20
C CYS A 318 4.38 -5.95 31.23
N LEU A 319 4.65 -5.41 30.05
CA LEU A 319 4.78 -3.99 29.78
C LEU A 319 3.81 -3.62 28.67
N ALA A 320 3.29 -2.40 28.69
CA ALA A 320 2.44 -1.90 27.62
C ALA A 320 3.09 -0.71 26.91
N ILE A 321 3.03 -0.68 25.58
CA ILE A 321 3.54 0.43 24.78
C ILE A 321 2.39 1.43 24.59
N VAL A 322 2.60 2.69 25.01
CA VAL A 322 1.64 3.78 24.86
C VAL A 322 1.79 4.43 23.48
N GLU A 323 1.63 3.66 22.43
CA GLU A 323 1.87 4.11 21.05
C GLU A 323 0.61 4.50 20.28
N ASN A 324 -0.48 4.74 21.00
CA ASN A 324 -1.72 5.25 20.44
C ASN A 324 -2.22 6.46 21.23
N VAL A 325 -2.71 7.46 20.53
CA VAL A 325 -3.24 8.69 21.14
C VAL A 325 -4.38 8.42 22.15
N PHE A 326 -5.24 7.44 21.90
CA PHE A 326 -6.30 7.07 22.84
C PHE A 326 -5.73 6.43 24.13
N ALA A 327 -4.69 5.62 24.00
CA ALA A 327 -4.00 5.02 25.15
C ALA A 327 -3.23 6.07 25.96
N ALA A 328 -2.69 7.12 25.33
CA ALA A 328 -2.03 8.21 26.06
C ALA A 328 -2.98 8.93 27.03
N TYR A 329 -4.26 9.03 26.69
CA TYR A 329 -5.31 9.54 27.59
C TYR A 329 -5.80 8.51 28.62
N GLN A 330 -5.55 7.22 28.42
CA GLN A 330 -6.05 6.14 29.30
C GLN A 330 -4.92 5.37 30.01
N LYS A 331 -3.71 5.93 30.03
CA LYS A 331 -2.50 5.30 30.58
C LYS A 331 -2.63 4.83 32.04
N GLU A 332 -3.36 5.56 32.89
CA GLU A 332 -3.58 5.16 34.28
C GLU A 332 -4.61 4.05 34.40
N GLU A 333 -5.67 4.11 33.59
CA GLU A 333 -6.67 3.07 33.51
C GLU A 333 -6.08 1.76 32.94
N ILE A 334 -5.17 1.85 31.98
CA ILE A 334 -4.38 0.71 31.47
C ILE A 334 -3.51 0.11 32.59
N LEU A 335 -2.78 0.95 33.34
CA LEU A 335 -2.01 0.51 34.50
C LEU A 335 -2.90 -0.18 35.53
N PHE A 336 -4.08 0.36 35.80
CA PHE A 336 -5.03 -0.19 36.76
C PHE A 336 -5.61 -1.53 36.30
N ALA A 337 -5.99 -1.64 35.02
CA ALA A 337 -6.55 -2.85 34.43
C ALA A 337 -5.55 -4.01 34.48
N LEU A 338 -4.26 -3.72 34.24
CA LEU A 338 -3.18 -4.70 34.25
C LEU A 338 -2.39 -4.74 35.58
N ARG A 339 -2.87 -4.10 36.66
CA ARG A 339 -2.10 -3.84 37.88
C ARG A 339 -1.46 -5.06 38.54
N ASP A 340 -2.04 -6.24 38.36
CA ASP A 340 -1.54 -7.50 38.91
C ASP A 340 -0.32 -8.04 38.14
N TYR A 341 -0.10 -7.58 36.90
CA TYR A 341 0.87 -8.10 35.94
C TYR A 341 1.87 -7.06 35.42
N ILE A 342 1.44 -5.80 35.30
CA ILE A 342 2.21 -4.75 34.62
C ILE A 342 3.36 -4.22 35.47
N VAL A 343 4.55 -4.11 34.86
CA VAL A 343 5.72 -3.50 35.50
C VAL A 343 5.99 -2.08 35.03
N GLY A 344 5.51 -1.70 33.85
CA GLY A 344 5.83 -0.40 33.26
C GLY A 344 5.12 -0.09 31.96
N LEU A 345 5.26 1.16 31.53
CA LEU A 345 4.78 1.68 30.25
C LEU A 345 5.98 2.12 29.40
N ASN A 346 5.90 1.88 28.09
CA ASN A 346 6.91 2.30 27.13
C ASN A 346 6.38 3.40 26.20
N CYS A 347 7.25 4.34 25.81
CA CYS A 347 6.93 5.38 24.86
C CYS A 347 7.35 5.02 23.41
N GLY A 348 6.41 4.54 22.59
CA GLY A 348 6.58 4.41 21.14
C GLY A 348 6.25 5.72 20.41
N TRP A 349 7.01 6.09 19.35
CA TRP A 349 6.82 7.38 18.67
C TRP A 349 6.30 7.28 17.23
N HIS A 350 6.77 6.32 16.43
CA HIS A 350 6.31 6.17 15.04
C HIS A 350 4.82 5.83 14.98
N ASP A 351 4.40 4.81 15.74
CA ASP A 351 3.00 4.42 15.86
C ASP A 351 2.14 5.50 16.53
N TYR A 352 2.68 6.20 17.54
CA TYR A 352 1.97 7.32 18.18
C TYR A 352 1.64 8.40 17.16
N MET A 353 2.61 8.80 16.34
CA MET A 353 2.40 9.78 15.27
C MET A 353 1.45 9.27 14.18
N ALA A 354 1.52 7.99 13.81
CA ALA A 354 0.59 7.39 12.87
C ALA A 354 -0.85 7.39 13.42
N SER A 355 -1.03 7.13 14.72
CA SER A 355 -2.34 7.15 15.39
C SER A 355 -2.94 8.57 15.43
N ILE A 356 -2.13 9.60 15.65
CA ILE A 356 -2.58 10.99 15.56
C ILE A 356 -3.02 11.31 14.13
N GLY A 357 -2.23 10.89 13.13
CA GLY A 357 -2.59 11.02 11.72
C GLY A 357 -3.92 10.34 11.39
N ALA A 358 -4.20 9.18 11.99
CA ALA A 358 -5.46 8.46 11.84
C ALA A 358 -6.65 9.26 12.43
N VAL A 359 -6.51 9.79 13.63
CA VAL A 359 -7.58 10.53 14.32
C VAL A 359 -7.94 11.83 13.60
N HIS A 360 -6.96 12.50 13.00
CA HIS A 360 -7.16 13.79 12.33
C HIS A 360 -7.27 13.67 10.81
N GLN A 361 -7.40 12.46 10.27
CA GLN A 361 -7.34 12.19 8.83
C GLN A 361 -8.39 12.96 8.02
N ASN A 362 -9.55 13.28 8.62
CA ASN A 362 -10.63 14.00 7.96
C ASN A 362 -10.56 15.53 8.09
N LEU A 363 -9.51 16.08 8.73
CA LEU A 363 -9.32 17.52 8.88
C LEU A 363 -8.38 18.07 7.78
N PRO A 364 -8.86 18.88 6.82
CA PRO A 364 -8.01 19.48 5.79
C PRO A 364 -6.94 20.41 6.35
N SER A 365 -7.12 20.94 7.56
CA SER A 365 -6.14 21.80 8.24
C SER A 365 -5.04 21.02 8.93
N PHE A 366 -5.24 19.73 9.22
CA PHE A 366 -4.22 18.90 9.85
C PHE A 366 -3.17 18.49 8.82
N THR A 367 -1.90 18.52 9.24
CA THR A 367 -0.76 18.07 8.44
C THR A 367 0.23 17.39 9.38
N MET A 368 0.73 16.22 8.99
CA MET A 368 1.80 15.54 9.72
C MET A 368 3.14 16.23 9.42
N ALA A 369 4.01 16.34 10.43
CA ALA A 369 5.35 16.92 10.27
C ALA A 369 6.19 16.06 9.30
N PRO A 370 6.90 16.65 8.31
CA PRO A 370 7.80 15.89 7.44
C PRO A 370 8.87 15.13 8.22
N LYS A 371 9.26 13.94 7.73
CA LYS A 371 10.26 13.10 8.41
C LYS A 371 11.65 13.74 8.49
N SER A 372 11.98 14.68 7.60
CA SER A 372 13.24 15.44 7.59
C SER A 372 13.36 16.35 8.82
N ASN A 373 12.27 17.04 9.17
CA ASN A 373 12.21 17.96 10.31
C ASN A 373 12.15 17.22 11.67
N LEU A 374 11.74 15.96 11.68
CA LEU A 374 11.65 15.11 12.89
C LEU A 374 12.97 14.42 13.28
N ARG A 375 14.00 14.36 12.42
CA ARG A 375 15.26 13.66 12.73
C ARG A 375 16.45 14.59 13.01
N SER A 376 16.26 15.90 12.88
CA SER A 376 17.11 16.86 13.57
C SER A 376 16.91 16.85 15.10
N SER A 377 16.10 15.92 15.64
CA SER A 377 15.90 15.69 17.08
C SER A 377 17.14 15.19 17.83
N SER A 378 18.27 14.95 17.16
CA SER A 378 19.60 14.81 17.79
C SER A 378 20.52 16.02 17.54
N HIS A 379 20.00 17.18 17.12
CA HIS A 379 20.81 18.39 16.94
C HIS A 379 20.84 19.23 18.23
N TYR A 380 21.87 18.96 19.03
CA TYR A 380 22.79 20.00 19.51
C TYR A 380 24.05 20.03 18.62
N ILE A 381 23.93 19.70 17.32
CA ILE A 381 24.97 20.09 16.37
C ILE A 381 24.68 21.53 16.00
N VAL A 382 25.52 22.39 16.57
CA VAL A 382 25.70 23.79 16.22
C VAL A 382 25.68 23.96 14.70
N ILE A 383 24.54 24.37 14.15
CA ILE A 383 24.50 25.27 12.99
C ILE A 383 23.95 26.57 13.54
N ILE A 384 24.86 27.41 14.02
CA ILE A 384 24.60 28.84 14.08
C ILE A 384 24.43 29.26 12.62
N THR A 385 23.20 29.31 12.15
CA THR A 385 22.82 30.19 11.05
C THR A 385 21.54 30.86 11.46
N PHE A 386 21.68 32.15 11.77
CA PHE A 386 20.61 33.06 12.13
C PHE A 386 19.49 33.01 11.07
N THR A 387 18.36 32.41 11.39
CA THR A 387 17.07 32.77 10.78
C THR A 387 15.95 32.42 11.75
N PHE A 388 15.28 33.46 12.26
CA PHE A 388 14.33 33.41 13.40
C PHE A 388 13.09 32.52 13.18
N THR A 389 12.80 32.07 11.96
CA THR A 389 11.57 31.32 11.64
C THR A 389 11.70 29.80 11.85
N PHE A 390 12.89 29.21 11.67
CA PHE A 390 13.11 27.76 11.82
C PHE A 390 13.04 27.29 13.28
N THR A 391 13.50 28.11 14.23
CA THR A 391 13.57 27.76 15.66
C THR A 391 12.20 27.51 16.29
N PHE A 392 11.13 28.15 15.79
CA PHE A 392 9.80 28.10 16.40
C PHE A 392 9.07 26.76 16.15
N ILE A 393 9.28 26.13 14.98
CA ILE A 393 8.57 24.90 14.57
C ILE A 393 9.22 23.65 15.19
N PHE A 394 10.55 23.63 15.28
CA PHE A 394 11.30 22.60 16.01
C PHE A 394 10.91 22.53 17.49
N PHE A 395 10.58 23.68 18.09
CA PHE A 395 10.12 23.78 19.47
C PHE A 395 8.75 23.09 19.67
N ILE A 396 7.80 23.28 18.76
CA ILE A 396 6.41 22.77 18.92
C ILE A 396 6.35 21.23 18.87
N VAL A 397 7.02 20.58 17.91
CA VAL A 397 7.05 19.10 17.81
C VAL A 397 7.70 18.49 19.05
N PHE A 398 8.77 19.12 19.54
CA PHE A 398 9.46 18.68 20.75
C PHE A 398 8.57 18.76 21.98
N HIS A 399 7.77 19.84 22.13
CA HIS A 399 6.84 20.02 23.24
C HIS A 399 5.72 18.98 23.28
N HIS A 400 5.23 18.52 22.13
CA HIS A 400 4.17 17.50 22.08
C HIS A 400 4.68 16.12 22.48
N LEU A 401 5.83 15.70 21.94
CA LEU A 401 6.45 14.44 22.33
C LEU A 401 6.91 14.49 23.79
N GLU A 402 7.38 15.64 24.27
CA GLU A 402 7.68 15.85 25.69
C GLU A 402 6.44 15.70 26.56
N ALA A 403 5.32 16.36 26.23
CA ALA A 403 4.07 16.26 26.97
C ALA A 403 3.55 14.82 27.06
N TYR A 404 3.59 14.08 25.96
CA TYR A 404 3.25 12.65 25.91
C TYR A 404 4.16 11.83 26.84
N GLN A 405 5.48 11.92 26.67
CA GLN A 405 6.44 11.14 27.45
C GLN A 405 6.37 11.47 28.94
N MET A 406 6.29 12.75 29.28
CA MET A 406 6.21 13.19 30.66
C MET A 406 4.86 12.83 31.31
N GLY A 407 3.77 12.77 30.53
CA GLY A 407 2.51 12.22 30.99
C GLY A 407 2.62 10.73 31.36
N VAL A 408 3.37 9.93 30.59
CA VAL A 408 3.68 8.54 30.92
C VAL A 408 4.55 8.46 32.18
N VAL A 409 5.58 9.31 32.30
CA VAL A 409 6.44 9.40 33.49
C VAL A 409 5.63 9.69 34.75
N ASP A 410 4.71 10.67 34.69
CA ASP A 410 3.84 11.01 35.82
C ASP A 410 2.96 9.83 36.24
N ALA A 411 2.26 9.21 35.29
CA ALA A 411 1.39 8.06 35.55
C ALA A 411 2.19 6.90 36.17
N CYS A 412 3.31 6.52 35.57
CA CYS A 412 4.15 5.43 36.09
C CYS A 412 4.64 5.72 37.51
N LYS A 413 5.20 6.90 37.77
CA LYS A 413 5.73 7.28 39.09
C LYS A 413 4.64 7.31 40.16
N ARG A 414 3.46 7.86 39.86
CA ARG A 414 2.32 7.85 40.78
C ARG A 414 1.82 6.44 41.11
N ARG A 415 2.04 5.46 40.22
CA ARG A 415 1.53 4.09 40.36
C ARG A 415 2.60 3.05 40.70
N SER A 416 3.83 3.47 40.97
CA SER A 416 4.98 2.59 41.22
C SER A 416 5.30 1.65 40.06
N ALA A 417 5.07 2.11 38.84
CA ALA A 417 5.45 1.43 37.60
C ALA A 417 6.66 2.14 36.95
N ILE A 418 7.31 1.48 35.99
CA ILE A 418 8.53 1.99 35.33
C ILE A 418 8.15 2.75 34.04
N PRO A 419 8.56 4.01 33.88
CA PRO A 419 8.41 4.73 32.61
C PRO A 419 9.62 4.50 31.70
N ILE A 420 9.40 3.91 30.53
CA ILE A 420 10.46 3.53 29.59
C ILE A 420 10.34 4.38 28.33
N GLY A 421 11.47 4.84 27.83
CA GLY A 421 11.57 5.62 26.62
C GLY A 421 11.59 4.79 25.33
N GLY A 422 11.80 5.48 24.22
CA GLY A 422 11.66 4.90 22.88
C GLY A 422 12.97 4.36 22.30
N MET A 423 12.90 4.01 21.01
CA MET A 423 14.03 3.47 20.25
C MET A 423 14.81 4.50 19.47
N ASN A 424 16.13 4.33 19.47
CA ASN A 424 17.01 4.88 18.46
C ASN A 424 17.38 3.82 17.42
N GLY A 425 16.75 3.92 16.23
CA GLY A 425 16.85 2.93 15.15
C GLY A 425 18.12 2.97 14.29
N MET A 426 19.11 3.82 14.63
CA MET A 426 20.26 4.05 13.77
C MET A 426 21.34 2.97 13.89
N VAL A 427 21.77 2.45 12.75
CA VAL A 427 22.83 1.45 12.63
C VAL A 427 23.81 1.83 11.50
N PRO A 428 25.11 1.51 11.63
CA PRO A 428 26.06 1.80 10.56
C PRO A 428 25.75 0.94 9.32
N PRO A 429 25.88 1.50 8.11
CA PRO A 429 25.74 0.75 6.88
C PRO A 429 26.87 -0.29 6.75
N ARG A 430 26.70 -1.24 5.83
CA ARG A 430 27.77 -2.16 5.46
C ARG A 430 28.81 -1.44 4.60
N GLY A 431 30.06 -1.89 4.67
CA GLY A 431 31.12 -1.42 3.77
C GLY A 431 31.89 -0.18 4.27
N PRO A 432 32.49 0.62 3.38
CA PRO A 432 33.55 1.59 3.72
C PRO A 432 33.06 2.75 4.59
N HIS A 433 31.78 3.10 4.52
CA HIS A 433 31.21 4.20 5.30
C HIS A 433 30.90 3.84 6.77
N ALA A 434 30.97 2.55 7.14
CA ALA A 434 30.57 2.08 8.47
C ALA A 434 31.25 2.83 9.63
N LYS A 435 32.52 3.23 9.48
CA LYS A 435 33.26 3.99 10.49
C LYS A 435 32.73 5.43 10.62
N ALA A 436 32.62 6.14 9.49
CA ALA A 436 32.12 7.52 9.48
C ALA A 436 30.67 7.63 9.98
N SER A 437 29.83 6.62 9.69
CA SER A 437 28.47 6.55 10.23
C SER A 437 28.48 6.27 11.73
N TRP A 438 29.36 5.39 12.22
CA TRP A 438 29.48 5.08 13.64
C TRP A 438 29.84 6.32 14.49
N GLU A 439 30.72 7.17 13.97
CA GLU A 439 31.10 8.45 14.60
C GLU A 439 29.93 9.45 14.72
N ARG A 440 28.84 9.26 13.95
CA ARG A 440 27.59 10.04 14.06
C ARG A 440 26.56 9.38 14.97
N ILE A 441 26.45 8.06 14.87
CA ILE A 441 25.45 7.27 15.60
C ILE A 441 25.70 7.35 17.11
N VAL A 442 26.96 7.19 17.56
CA VAL A 442 27.27 7.14 18.99
C VAL A 442 26.92 8.44 19.72
N PRO A 443 27.33 9.64 19.27
CA PRO A 443 26.93 10.90 19.91
C PRO A 443 25.42 11.13 19.86
N ALA A 444 24.76 10.85 18.74
CA ALA A 444 23.32 11.04 18.60
C ALA A 444 22.52 10.10 19.52
N PHE A 445 22.97 8.85 19.66
CA PHE A 445 22.42 7.88 20.61
C PHE A 445 22.61 8.34 22.06
N ALA A 446 23.81 8.79 22.42
CA ALA A 446 24.10 9.27 23.77
C ALA A 446 23.27 10.52 24.13
N GLN A 447 23.08 11.42 23.17
CA GLN A 447 22.22 12.59 23.36
C GLN A 447 20.76 12.19 23.57
N ASP A 448 20.23 11.32 22.71
CA ASP A 448 18.86 10.82 22.83
C ASP A 448 18.62 10.12 24.18
N PHE A 449 19.56 9.27 24.62
CA PHE A 449 19.53 8.67 25.95
C PHE A 449 19.46 9.73 27.07
N ASN A 450 20.33 10.75 27.03
CA ASN A 450 20.31 11.80 28.04
C ASN A 450 19.01 12.60 28.05
N VAL A 451 18.44 12.93 26.87
CA VAL A 451 17.14 13.61 26.78
C VAL A 451 16.02 12.78 27.42
N GLN A 452 16.03 11.47 27.20
CA GLN A 452 15.04 10.58 27.81
C GLN A 452 15.20 10.51 29.34
N VAL A 453 16.43 10.40 29.83
CA VAL A 453 16.74 10.42 31.27
C VAL A 453 16.34 11.77 31.91
N ASP A 454 16.62 12.90 31.26
CA ASP A 454 16.28 14.24 31.75
C ASP A 454 14.76 14.46 31.83
N ARG A 455 13.98 13.78 30.98
CA ARG A 455 12.50 13.74 31.05
C ARG A 455 11.98 12.82 32.16
N GLY A 456 12.86 12.06 32.81
CA GLY A 456 12.53 11.16 33.90
C GLY A 456 12.13 9.75 33.47
N LEU A 457 12.42 9.36 32.22
CA LEU A 457 12.33 7.98 31.74
C LEU A 457 13.52 7.17 32.29
N GLU A 458 13.31 5.88 32.55
CA GLU A 458 14.30 5.01 33.17
C GLU A 458 15.17 4.25 32.17
N GLY A 459 14.69 3.96 30.96
CA GLY A 459 15.47 3.23 29.96
C GLY A 459 15.11 3.53 28.53
N CYS A 460 15.85 2.97 27.57
CA CYS A 460 15.58 3.13 26.13
C CYS A 460 15.84 1.84 25.35
N TRP A 461 15.37 1.82 24.09
CA TRP A 461 15.54 0.66 23.19
C TRP A 461 16.77 0.79 22.29
N LEU A 462 17.44 -0.34 22.09
CA LEU A 462 18.59 -0.50 21.21
C LEU A 462 18.22 -1.28 19.95
N ALA A 463 18.58 -0.74 18.79
CA ALA A 463 18.40 -1.41 17.51
C ALA A 463 19.52 -2.42 17.15
N MET A 464 20.65 -2.42 17.86
CA MET A 464 21.71 -3.39 17.57
C MET A 464 22.67 -3.73 18.73
N PRO A 465 23.24 -4.95 18.74
CA PRO A 465 24.19 -5.38 19.78
C PRO A 465 25.42 -4.48 19.94
N LYS A 466 25.88 -3.83 18.87
CA LYS A 466 27.10 -2.99 18.91
C LYS A 466 26.93 -1.73 19.77
N LEU A 467 25.68 -1.30 20.04
CA LEU A 467 25.38 -0.18 20.92
C LEU A 467 25.35 -0.58 22.40
N ALA A 468 25.36 -1.87 22.74
CA ALA A 468 25.31 -2.32 24.12
C ALA A 468 26.46 -1.77 24.99
N PRO A 469 27.74 -1.79 24.56
CA PRO A 469 28.81 -1.19 25.37
C PRO A 469 28.64 0.32 25.58
N VAL A 470 27.99 1.02 24.64
CA VAL A 470 27.73 2.47 24.73
C VAL A 470 26.68 2.74 25.79
N ILE A 471 25.53 2.06 25.73
CA ILE A 471 24.46 2.29 26.71
C ILE A 471 24.88 1.86 28.11
N LEU A 472 25.58 0.74 28.26
CA LEU A 472 26.03 0.24 29.57
C LEU A 472 26.97 1.25 30.24
N LYS A 473 27.83 1.92 29.46
CA LYS A 473 28.66 3.01 29.95
C LYS A 473 27.82 4.22 30.36
N LEU A 474 26.87 4.65 29.53
CA LEU A 474 26.01 5.79 29.84
C LEU A 474 25.17 5.56 31.10
N ILE A 475 24.71 4.33 31.32
CA ILE A 475 24.00 3.91 32.52
C ILE A 475 24.93 3.98 33.73
N ALA A 476 26.15 3.43 33.65
CA ALA A 476 27.12 3.50 34.74
C ALA A 476 27.45 4.96 35.11
N ASP A 477 27.69 5.82 34.11
CA ASP A 477 27.96 7.25 34.31
C ASP A 477 26.75 7.98 34.93
N MET A 478 25.52 7.61 34.53
CA MET A 478 24.28 8.13 35.13
C MET A 478 24.12 7.67 36.59
N GLU A 479 24.28 6.38 36.87
CA GLU A 479 24.17 5.81 38.23
C GLU A 479 25.23 6.43 39.16
N GLU A 480 26.47 6.60 38.69
CA GLU A 480 27.52 7.24 39.46
C GLU A 480 27.20 8.72 39.77
N ARG A 481 26.69 9.47 38.79
CA ARG A 481 26.20 10.84 38.99
C ARG A 481 25.11 10.87 40.06
N LYS A 482 24.07 10.02 39.95
CA LYS A 482 22.98 9.92 40.93
C LYS A 482 23.50 9.57 42.34
N ARG A 483 24.49 8.68 42.44
CA ARG A 483 25.11 8.29 43.72
C ARG A 483 25.87 9.45 44.38
N LYS A 484 26.56 10.28 43.59
CA LYS A 484 27.31 11.46 44.06
C LYS A 484 26.43 12.67 44.40
N GLN A 485 25.19 12.71 43.89
CA GLN A 485 24.27 13.81 44.19
C GLN A 485 23.86 13.85 45.66
N SER A 486 23.85 15.06 46.24
CA SER A 486 23.30 15.30 47.57
C SER A 486 21.77 15.13 47.59
N PRO A 487 21.15 14.91 48.77
CA PRO A 487 19.69 14.87 48.89
C PRO A 487 18.99 16.12 48.32
N GLU A 488 19.58 17.31 48.51
CA GLU A 488 19.06 18.58 47.98
C GLU A 488 19.11 18.62 46.45
N GLN A 489 20.20 18.14 45.85
CA GLN A 489 20.35 18.07 44.40
C GLN A 489 19.32 17.11 43.78
N ARG A 490 19.12 15.93 44.39
CA ARG A 490 18.08 14.97 43.96
C ARG A 490 16.67 15.56 44.06
N LYS A 491 16.38 16.27 45.17
CA LYS A 491 15.11 16.97 45.35
C LYS A 491 14.91 18.06 44.30
N ALA A 492 15.94 18.85 44.00
CA ALA A 492 15.87 19.89 42.98
C ALA A 492 15.64 19.32 41.57
N GLU A 493 16.31 18.22 41.20
CA GLU A 493 16.11 17.52 39.92
C GLU A 493 14.70 16.94 39.82
N HIS A 494 14.22 16.30 40.88
CA HIS A 494 12.84 15.82 40.95
C HIS A 494 11.82 16.96 40.80
N MET A 495 12.04 18.10 41.47
CA MET A 495 11.15 19.26 41.36
C MET A 495 11.12 19.87 39.96
N LYS A 496 12.23 19.82 39.20
CA LYS A 496 12.23 20.24 37.78
C LYS A 496 11.31 19.37 36.94
N ILE A 497 11.32 18.05 37.16
CA ILE A 497 10.43 17.12 36.47
C ILE A 497 8.97 17.39 36.86
N VAL A 498 8.68 17.53 38.16
CA VAL A 498 7.33 17.85 38.67
C VAL A 498 6.80 19.15 38.08
N GLU A 499 7.63 20.19 38.03
CA GLU A 499 7.21 21.49 37.50
C GLU A 499 6.92 21.44 35.99
N ARG A 500 7.73 20.70 35.23
CA ARG A 500 7.44 20.44 33.81
C ARG A 500 6.16 19.62 33.63
N ILE A 501 5.91 18.62 34.48
CA ILE A 501 4.67 17.81 34.45
C ILE A 501 3.44 18.72 34.68
N ARG A 502 3.51 19.65 35.63
CA ARG A 502 2.42 20.61 35.90
C ARG A 502 2.08 21.50 34.70
N GLN A 503 3.05 21.73 33.81
CA GLN A 503 2.86 22.51 32.60
C GLN A 503 2.23 21.69 31.46
N ILE A 504 2.05 20.38 31.60
CA ILE A 504 1.39 19.54 30.61
C ILE A 504 -0.11 19.79 30.67
N THR A 505 -0.67 20.27 29.57
CA THR A 505 -2.12 20.40 29.40
C THR A 505 -2.64 19.29 28.49
N HIS A 506 -3.94 19.05 28.58
CA HIS A 506 -4.67 18.10 27.75
C HIS A 506 -4.39 18.28 26.25
N GLU A 507 -4.34 19.54 25.81
CA GLU A 507 -4.07 19.95 24.43
C GLU A 507 -2.63 19.69 23.99
N LYS A 508 -1.66 19.74 24.91
CA LYS A 508 -0.24 19.54 24.58
C LYS A 508 0.09 18.08 24.20
N MET A 509 -0.74 17.10 24.57
CA MET A 509 -0.54 15.70 24.16
C MET A 509 -0.94 15.45 22.70
N LEU A 510 -1.83 16.27 22.12
CA LEU A 510 -2.15 16.20 20.70
C LEU A 510 -1.15 17.04 19.94
N VAL A 511 -0.60 16.50 18.84
CA VAL A 511 0.18 17.31 17.91
C VAL A 511 -0.76 18.34 17.31
N SER A 512 -0.62 19.59 17.74
CA SER A 512 -1.33 20.70 17.11
C SER A 512 -0.79 20.81 15.69
N GLY A 513 -1.69 20.75 14.70
CA GLY A 513 -1.31 20.82 13.28
C GLY A 513 -0.36 22.01 13.08
N LEU A 514 0.87 21.68 12.70
CA LEU A 514 1.98 22.62 12.57
C LEU A 514 1.61 23.73 11.59
N ASP A 515 1.88 24.98 11.94
CA ASP A 515 1.97 26.03 10.93
C ASP A 515 3.08 25.63 9.94
N TYR A 516 2.65 25.45 8.70
CA TYR A 516 3.28 24.59 7.70
C TYR A 516 4.61 25.13 7.15
N GLU A 517 5.63 24.26 7.08
CA GLU A 517 6.61 24.29 5.99
C GLU A 517 6.19 23.30 4.90
N VAL A 518 6.34 23.72 3.65
CA VAL A 518 5.97 22.92 2.49
C VAL A 518 6.81 21.65 2.41
N SER A 519 6.18 20.47 2.49
CA SER A 519 6.84 19.17 2.29
C SER A 519 7.61 19.20 0.97
N LYS A 520 8.87 18.75 0.99
CA LYS A 520 9.68 18.71 -0.23
C LYS A 520 9.31 17.49 -1.06
N GLU A 521 9.56 17.58 -2.36
CA GLU A 521 9.43 16.44 -3.28
C GLU A 521 10.25 15.23 -2.78
N GLU A 522 11.44 15.48 -2.24
CA GLU A 522 12.32 14.46 -1.64
C GLU A 522 11.71 13.77 -0.41
N ASP A 523 10.92 14.49 0.40
CA ASP A 523 10.23 13.91 1.56
C ASP A 523 9.12 12.96 1.10
N CYS A 524 8.39 13.33 0.04
CA CYS A 524 7.37 12.49 -0.56
C CYS A 524 7.98 11.22 -1.17
N GLU A 525 9.07 11.38 -1.92
CA GLU A 525 9.83 10.27 -2.49
C GLU A 525 10.37 9.33 -1.40
N ARG A 526 10.88 9.88 -0.30
CA ARG A 526 11.34 9.11 0.85
C ARG A 526 10.22 8.32 1.52
N ASN A 527 9.05 8.92 1.73
CA ASN A 527 7.90 8.21 2.32
C ASN A 527 7.48 7.02 1.45
N LEU A 528 7.42 7.20 0.13
CA LEU A 528 7.14 6.12 -0.83
C LEU A 528 8.23 5.04 -0.80
N SER A 529 9.49 5.45 -0.80
CA SER A 529 10.64 4.54 -0.76
C SER A 529 10.65 3.68 0.50
N ASP A 530 10.47 4.30 1.67
CA ASP A 530 10.38 3.60 2.96
C ASP A 530 9.23 2.57 2.94
N ALA A 531 8.04 2.98 2.47
CA ALA A 531 6.85 2.12 2.45
C ALA A 531 6.98 0.94 1.46
N ILE A 532 7.44 1.19 0.23
CA ILE A 532 7.57 0.16 -0.81
C ILE A 532 8.67 -0.85 -0.43
N GLN A 533 9.83 -0.37 0.01
CA GLN A 533 10.93 -1.25 0.41
C GLN A 533 10.57 -2.11 1.62
N TYR A 534 9.97 -1.49 2.66
CA TYR A 534 9.51 -2.22 3.82
C TYR A 534 8.50 -3.30 3.43
N LEU A 535 7.45 -2.95 2.69
CA LEU A 535 6.41 -3.91 2.33
C LEU A 535 6.93 -5.02 1.42
N THR A 536 7.87 -4.71 0.52
CA THR A 536 8.52 -5.73 -0.32
C THR A 536 9.25 -6.76 0.54
N SER A 537 10.00 -6.32 1.56
CA SER A 537 10.66 -7.22 2.50
C SER A 537 9.67 -7.97 3.40
N TYR A 538 8.63 -7.28 3.89
CA TYR A 538 7.58 -7.85 4.74
C TYR A 538 6.85 -8.99 4.02
N LEU A 539 6.43 -8.79 2.77
CA LEU A 539 5.81 -9.86 1.99
C LEU A 539 6.77 -11.02 1.72
N ALA A 540 8.08 -10.76 1.67
CA ALA A 540 9.12 -11.80 1.55
C ALA A 540 9.42 -12.55 2.87
N GLY A 541 8.66 -12.30 3.95
CA GLY A 541 8.84 -12.97 5.24
C GLY A 541 9.82 -12.28 6.20
N ASN A 542 10.21 -11.03 5.92
CA ASN A 542 11.11 -10.26 6.78
C ASN A 542 10.55 -8.86 7.11
N GLY A 543 10.05 -8.69 8.34
CA GLY A 543 9.57 -7.40 8.87
C GLY A 543 10.65 -6.52 9.49
N TYR A 544 11.91 -6.96 9.57
CA TYR A 544 13.02 -6.18 10.12
C TYR A 544 13.90 -5.65 8.98
N VAL A 545 13.72 -4.39 8.59
CA VAL A 545 14.21 -3.89 7.29
C VAL A 545 15.24 -2.78 7.46
N PRO A 546 16.53 -3.04 7.20
CA PRO A 546 17.54 -1.99 7.17
C PRO A 546 17.40 -1.13 5.89
N ILE A 547 17.10 0.15 6.04
CA ILE A 547 17.01 1.14 4.94
C ILE A 547 18.05 2.24 5.17
N THR A 548 19.02 2.35 4.26
CA THR A 548 20.11 3.33 4.26
C THR A 548 19.66 4.66 3.70
N LYS A 549 20.03 5.73 4.41
CA LYS A 549 19.69 7.10 4.07
C LYS A 549 20.95 7.95 4.14
N THR A 550 21.11 8.86 3.20
CA THR A 550 22.22 9.81 3.18
C THR A 550 21.79 11.09 3.87
N PHE A 551 22.53 11.51 4.89
CA PHE A 551 22.30 12.79 5.56
C PHE A 551 22.81 13.97 4.72
N PRO A 552 22.39 15.22 5.01
CA PRO A 552 22.81 16.41 4.25
C PRO A 552 24.33 16.61 4.16
N ASP A 553 25.08 16.07 5.12
CA ASP A 553 26.55 16.09 5.14
C ASP A 553 27.20 14.99 4.28
N GLY A 554 26.39 14.24 3.51
CA GLY A 554 26.83 13.20 2.59
C GLY A 554 27.11 11.84 3.23
N VAL A 555 26.92 11.68 4.54
CA VAL A 555 27.23 10.40 5.19
C VAL A 555 26.02 9.49 5.31
N PRO A 556 26.11 8.23 4.81
CA PRO A 556 25.01 7.30 4.89
C PRO A 556 24.85 6.74 6.30
N VAL A 557 23.60 6.58 6.75
CA VAL A 557 23.23 5.88 7.98
C VAL A 557 22.07 4.96 7.65
N THR A 558 22.15 3.73 8.12
CA THR A 558 21.07 2.76 7.97
C THR A 558 20.13 2.89 9.16
N LEU A 559 18.84 2.84 8.87
CA LEU A 559 17.81 2.78 9.89
C LEU A 559 17.14 1.43 9.81
N VAL A 560 16.97 0.82 10.96
CA VAL A 560 16.17 -0.39 11.07
C VAL A 560 14.71 0.06 11.14
N GLU A 561 14.00 -0.12 10.04
CA GLU A 561 12.60 0.26 9.91
C GLU A 561 11.70 -0.98 10.11
N ASP A 562 10.54 -0.74 10.71
CA ASP A 562 9.48 -1.70 11.03
C ASP A 562 8.12 -1.22 10.44
N ALA A 563 7.03 -1.94 10.73
CA ALA A 563 5.71 -1.65 10.18
C ALA A 563 5.20 -0.23 10.49
N ALA A 564 5.51 0.31 11.66
CA ALA A 564 5.15 1.68 12.05
C ALA A 564 5.73 2.73 11.08
N THR A 565 6.86 2.44 10.43
CA THR A 565 7.47 3.31 9.42
C THR A 565 6.63 3.42 8.16
N LEU A 566 6.10 2.30 7.68
CA LEU A 566 5.18 2.26 6.56
C LEU A 566 3.88 2.98 6.93
N GLU A 567 3.32 2.70 8.10
CA GLU A 567 2.07 3.31 8.57
C GLU A 567 2.15 4.82 8.60
N ARG A 568 3.21 5.36 9.19
CA ARG A 568 3.45 6.80 9.21
C ARG A 568 3.64 7.36 7.80
N SER A 569 4.43 6.70 6.93
CA SER A 569 4.68 7.12 5.55
C SER A 569 3.38 7.23 4.74
N ARG A 570 2.57 6.16 4.73
CA ARG A 570 1.36 6.10 3.91
C ARG A 570 0.30 7.07 4.39
N ARG A 571 0.18 7.30 5.70
CA ARG A 571 -0.81 8.25 6.28
C ARG A 571 -0.48 9.69 5.92
N GLU A 572 0.80 10.05 5.96
CA GLU A 572 1.28 11.37 5.53
C GLU A 572 0.93 11.61 4.05
N LEU A 573 1.31 10.68 3.15
CA LEU A 573 1.04 10.79 1.72
C LEU A 573 -0.46 10.77 1.39
N TRP A 574 -1.24 9.92 2.07
CA TRP A 574 -2.70 9.86 1.91
C TRP A 574 -3.35 11.21 2.22
N SER A 575 -3.00 11.81 3.38
CA SER A 575 -3.53 13.11 3.79
C SER A 575 -3.13 14.21 2.81
N MET A 576 -1.88 14.19 2.35
CA MET A 576 -1.38 15.14 1.37
C MET A 576 -2.13 15.06 0.04
N LEU A 577 -2.37 13.85 -0.48
CA LEU A 577 -3.08 13.63 -1.74
C LEU A 577 -4.57 13.99 -1.60
N ARG A 578 -5.22 13.55 -0.52
CA ARG A 578 -6.66 13.77 -0.29
C ARG A 578 -7.03 15.25 -0.28
N TYR A 579 -6.16 16.09 0.27
CA TYR A 579 -6.40 17.52 0.43
C TYR A 579 -5.58 18.41 -0.51
N GLY A 580 -4.85 17.82 -1.47
CA GLY A 580 -4.02 18.56 -2.41
C GLY A 580 -2.98 19.46 -1.73
N LYS A 581 -2.35 18.98 -0.65
CA LYS A 581 -1.35 19.75 0.10
C LYS A 581 -0.18 20.12 -0.81
N GLU A 582 0.32 21.34 -0.69
CA GLU A 582 1.43 21.83 -1.51
C GLU A 582 2.70 21.00 -1.28
N VAL A 583 3.46 20.72 -2.33
CA VAL A 583 4.78 20.09 -2.34
C VAL A 583 5.75 21.06 -2.99
N LEU A 584 6.87 21.29 -2.32
CA LEU A 584 7.97 22.10 -2.86
C LEU A 584 8.83 21.21 -3.74
N LEU A 585 8.73 21.43 -5.05
CA LEU A 585 9.54 20.77 -6.06
C LEU A 585 11.00 21.26 -6.01
N ALA A 586 11.93 20.47 -6.55
CA ALA A 586 13.35 20.81 -6.59
C ALA A 586 13.64 22.14 -7.33
N ASN A 587 12.77 22.54 -8.26
CA ASN A 587 12.87 23.81 -9.00
C ASN A 587 12.34 25.03 -8.21
N GLY A 588 11.95 24.85 -6.94
CA GLY A 588 11.39 25.88 -6.07
C GLY A 588 9.89 26.14 -6.25
N GLN A 589 9.23 25.46 -7.19
CA GLN A 589 7.79 25.61 -7.41
C GLN A 589 7.01 24.84 -6.34
N LYS A 590 5.93 25.46 -5.83
CA LYS A 590 4.93 24.79 -5.00
C LYS A 590 3.81 24.28 -5.88
N VAL A 591 3.51 22.98 -5.81
CA VAL A 591 2.41 22.35 -6.54
C VAL A 591 1.60 21.46 -5.59
N PRO A 592 0.28 21.32 -5.75
CA PRO A 592 -0.47 20.34 -4.94
C PRO A 592 0.05 18.92 -5.21
N LEU A 593 0.11 18.08 -4.17
CA LEU A 593 0.28 16.64 -4.36
C LEU A 593 -0.95 16.11 -5.09
N SER A 594 -0.80 15.84 -6.39
CA SER A 594 -1.82 15.26 -7.25
C SER A 594 -1.51 13.80 -7.55
N ARG A 595 -2.47 13.08 -8.17
CA ARG A 595 -2.22 11.71 -8.65
C ARG A 595 -1.05 11.69 -9.63
N GLU A 596 -1.00 12.64 -10.56
CA GLU A 596 0.07 12.74 -11.55
C GLU A 596 1.47 12.93 -10.92
N LEU A 597 1.57 13.72 -9.84
CA LEU A 597 2.84 13.87 -9.11
C LEU A 597 3.17 12.59 -8.34
N LEU A 598 2.20 11.99 -7.66
CA LEU A 598 2.36 10.72 -6.96
C LEU A 598 2.87 9.62 -7.89
N ASP A 599 2.29 9.50 -9.08
CA ASP A 599 2.65 8.49 -10.08
C ASP A 599 4.08 8.70 -10.62
N LYS A 600 4.50 9.96 -10.81
CA LYS A 600 5.89 10.29 -11.14
C LYS A 600 6.85 9.83 -10.05
N LEU A 601 6.52 10.08 -8.79
CA LEU A 601 7.35 9.70 -7.65
C LEU A 601 7.42 8.17 -7.48
N VAL A 602 6.29 7.46 -7.60
CA VAL A 602 6.23 5.99 -7.54
C VAL A 602 7.14 5.38 -8.61
N LYS A 603 7.04 5.85 -9.86
CA LYS A 603 7.92 5.36 -10.93
C LYS A 603 9.40 5.56 -10.64
N ARG A 604 9.77 6.74 -10.14
CA ARG A 604 11.16 7.04 -9.78
C ARG A 604 11.66 6.10 -8.67
N VAL A 605 10.85 5.87 -7.64
CA VAL A 605 11.19 4.93 -6.54
C VAL A 605 11.34 3.51 -7.08
N VAL A 606 10.39 3.01 -7.88
CA VAL A 606 10.45 1.67 -8.47
C VAL A 606 11.70 1.48 -9.34
N GLN A 607 12.04 2.48 -10.16
CA GLN A 607 13.28 2.45 -10.95
C GLN A 607 14.53 2.38 -10.07
N LYS A 608 14.57 3.13 -8.95
CA LYS A 608 15.68 3.07 -7.99
C LYS A 608 15.78 1.70 -7.30
N VAL A 609 14.66 1.11 -6.89
CA VAL A 609 14.63 -0.23 -6.29
C VAL A 609 15.12 -1.28 -7.29
N LYS A 610 14.57 -1.30 -8.52
CA LYS A 610 14.96 -2.26 -9.57
C LYS A 610 16.43 -2.13 -10.00
N ALA A 611 16.97 -0.92 -9.97
CA ALA A 611 18.39 -0.67 -10.24
C ALA A 611 19.31 -1.05 -9.06
N ASN A 612 18.80 -1.70 -8.01
CA ASN A 612 19.51 -2.02 -6.76
C ASN A 612 20.19 -0.79 -6.11
N LYS A 613 19.64 0.42 -6.34
CA LYS A 613 20.12 1.66 -5.71
C LYS A 613 19.57 1.86 -4.30
N LEU A 614 18.77 0.92 -3.82
CA LEU A 614 18.09 0.94 -2.52
C LEU A 614 18.33 -0.41 -1.81
N ASP A 615 18.21 -0.44 -0.48
CA ASP A 615 18.81 -1.49 0.38
C ASP A 615 18.07 -2.83 0.43
N VAL A 616 16.86 -2.91 -0.15
CA VAL A 616 16.11 -4.17 -0.21
C VAL A 616 16.42 -4.90 -1.52
N PRO A 617 17.05 -6.09 -1.47
CA PRO A 617 17.36 -6.83 -2.69
C PRO A 617 16.06 -7.28 -3.37
N PHE A 618 15.85 -6.82 -4.61
CA PHE A 618 14.81 -7.36 -5.46
C PHE A 618 15.20 -8.79 -5.86
N ASN A 619 14.46 -9.79 -5.39
CA ASN A 619 14.71 -11.19 -5.70
C ASN A 619 13.69 -11.71 -6.72
N ALA A 620 14.11 -11.88 -7.97
CA ALA A 620 13.29 -12.47 -9.03
C ALA A 620 12.87 -13.93 -8.73
N HIS A 621 13.56 -14.63 -7.81
CA HIS A 621 13.32 -16.03 -7.48
C HIS A 621 12.27 -16.28 -6.37
N THR A 622 11.98 -15.32 -5.49
CA THR A 622 10.99 -15.53 -4.40
C THR A 622 9.54 -15.43 -4.85
N LYS A 623 9.31 -15.08 -6.13
CA LYS A 623 7.99 -14.92 -6.79
C LYS A 623 7.02 -13.97 -6.07
N ILE A 624 7.48 -13.13 -5.14
CA ILE A 624 6.67 -12.09 -4.51
C ILE A 624 7.09 -10.77 -5.14
N PRO A 625 6.28 -10.22 -6.04
CA PRO A 625 6.79 -9.27 -7.00
C PRO A 625 6.59 -7.85 -6.44
N LEU A 626 7.66 -7.02 -6.52
CA LEU A 626 7.75 -5.63 -6.02
C LEU A 626 6.49 -4.79 -6.33
N ASP A 627 5.87 -5.08 -7.46
CA ASP A 627 4.59 -4.59 -7.92
C ASP A 627 3.41 -4.85 -6.97
N VAL A 628 3.32 -5.99 -6.27
CA VAL A 628 2.31 -6.21 -5.23
C VAL A 628 2.51 -5.20 -4.10
N ALA A 629 3.75 -5.00 -3.66
CA ALA A 629 4.05 -4.00 -2.64
C ALA A 629 3.73 -2.57 -3.12
N VAL A 630 4.09 -2.24 -4.37
CA VAL A 630 3.73 -0.96 -5.01
C VAL A 630 2.22 -0.78 -5.08
N HIS A 631 1.49 -1.82 -5.48
CA HIS A 631 0.04 -1.80 -5.61
C HIS A 631 -0.64 -1.56 -4.27
N ILE A 632 -0.25 -2.31 -3.23
CA ILE A 632 -0.80 -2.14 -1.88
C ILE A 632 -0.48 -0.75 -1.33
N VAL A 633 0.78 -0.27 -1.46
CA VAL A 633 1.14 1.10 -1.02
C VAL A 633 0.33 2.15 -1.78
N TYR A 634 0.18 1.98 -3.10
CA TYR A 634 -0.62 2.90 -3.91
C TYR A 634 -2.08 2.91 -3.49
N GLN A 635 -2.70 1.75 -3.25
CA GLN A 635 -4.06 1.65 -2.72
C GLN A 635 -4.19 2.32 -1.36
N LEU A 636 -3.24 2.09 -0.44
CA LEU A 636 -3.22 2.70 0.89
C LEU A 636 -3.14 4.23 0.84
N VAL A 637 -2.41 4.78 -0.13
CA VAL A 637 -2.26 6.23 -0.33
C VAL A 637 -3.45 6.85 -1.07
N THR A 638 -4.10 6.11 -1.97
CA THR A 638 -5.13 6.66 -2.86
C THR A 638 -6.56 6.29 -2.51
N SER A 639 -6.77 5.39 -1.54
CA SER A 639 -8.09 4.93 -1.13
C SER A 639 -8.97 6.10 -0.65
N PRO A 640 -10.26 6.16 -1.05
CA PRO A 640 -11.20 7.14 -0.49
C PRO A 640 -11.38 6.99 1.03
N GLN A 641 -11.24 5.77 1.54
CA GLN A 641 -11.29 5.44 2.97
C GLN A 641 -10.01 4.69 3.36
N PRO A 642 -9.09 5.29 4.13
CA PRO A 642 -7.84 4.66 4.47
C PRO A 642 -8.10 3.51 5.44
N ALA A 643 -7.48 2.34 5.19
CA ALA A 643 -7.54 1.23 6.13
C ALA A 643 -6.86 1.59 7.46
N ASP A 644 -7.29 0.93 8.54
CA ASP A 644 -6.70 1.12 9.87
C ASP A 644 -5.25 0.65 9.91
N TYR A 645 -4.95 -0.48 9.28
CA TYR A 645 -3.59 -0.99 9.12
C TYR A 645 -3.34 -1.50 7.70
N PHE A 646 -2.09 -1.39 7.22
CA PHE A 646 -1.67 -1.96 5.93
C PHE A 646 -1.78 -3.49 5.92
N THR A 647 -1.68 -4.10 7.10
CA THR A 647 -1.82 -5.54 7.30
C THR A 647 -3.15 -6.07 6.77
N VAL A 648 -4.24 -5.30 6.80
CA VAL A 648 -5.53 -5.71 6.17
C VAL A 648 -5.37 -6.18 4.72
N PHE A 649 -4.49 -5.54 3.96
CA PHE A 649 -4.18 -5.93 2.58
C PHE A 649 -3.06 -6.96 2.51
N ALA A 650 -1.98 -6.77 3.26
CA ALA A 650 -0.77 -7.61 3.18
C ALA A 650 -0.99 -9.01 3.77
N THR A 651 -1.80 -9.13 4.83
CA THR A 651 -2.07 -10.35 5.59
C THR A 651 -2.68 -11.45 4.72
N ARG A 652 -3.47 -11.11 3.68
CA ARG A 652 -4.05 -12.09 2.74
C ARG A 652 -3.00 -12.90 1.97
N TYR A 653 -1.82 -12.32 1.76
CA TYR A 653 -0.70 -12.96 1.08
C TYR A 653 0.14 -13.83 2.02
N LEU A 654 -0.01 -13.67 3.34
CA LEU A 654 0.88 -14.25 4.35
C LEU A 654 0.18 -15.22 5.30
N LEU A 655 -1.11 -15.03 5.61
CA LEU A 655 -1.89 -15.93 6.50
C LEU A 655 -2.45 -17.16 5.77
N ALA A 656 -2.32 -17.20 4.45
CA ALA A 656 -2.58 -18.42 3.71
C ALA A 656 -1.40 -19.37 3.93
N PRO A 657 -1.64 -20.65 4.25
CA PRO A 657 -0.59 -21.65 4.39
C PRO A 657 0.23 -21.86 3.10
N PHE A 658 -0.20 -21.32 1.97
CA PHE A 658 0.51 -21.30 0.69
C PHE A 658 0.21 -19.94 0.11
N LYS A 659 1.21 -19.06 -0.08
CA LYS A 659 1.12 -17.77 -0.80
C LYS A 659 0.00 -17.81 -1.85
N LEU A 660 -1.22 -17.47 -1.43
CA LEU A 660 -2.41 -17.88 -2.19
C LEU A 660 -2.46 -16.94 -3.37
N ASP A 661 -2.51 -17.51 -4.57
CA ASP A 661 -2.64 -16.69 -5.77
C ASP A 661 -3.89 -15.83 -5.63
N LEU A 662 -3.76 -14.51 -5.72
CA LEU A 662 -4.90 -13.58 -5.64
C LEU A 662 -6.02 -14.00 -6.59
N MET A 663 -5.64 -14.53 -7.75
CA MET A 663 -6.58 -15.04 -8.74
C MET A 663 -7.40 -16.21 -8.18
N GLU A 664 -6.79 -17.07 -7.38
CA GLU A 664 -7.44 -18.20 -6.73
C GLU A 664 -8.29 -17.78 -5.52
N VAL A 665 -7.81 -16.83 -4.72
CA VAL A 665 -8.58 -16.24 -3.60
C VAL A 665 -9.88 -15.63 -4.09
N GLU A 666 -9.81 -14.80 -5.13
CA GLU A 666 -10.99 -14.12 -5.68
C GLU A 666 -11.88 -15.06 -6.51
N ARG A 667 -11.28 -16.06 -7.18
CA ARG A 667 -12.02 -17.16 -7.80
C ARG A 667 -12.91 -17.86 -6.77
N LEU A 668 -12.33 -18.26 -5.63
CA LEU A 668 -13.06 -18.92 -4.54
C LEU A 668 -14.10 -17.97 -3.91
N GLY A 669 -13.82 -16.67 -3.90
CA GLY A 669 -14.74 -15.55 -3.66
C GLY A 669 -16.10 -15.62 -4.36
N ASN A 670 -16.13 -16.17 -5.57
CA ASN A 670 -17.27 -16.09 -6.48
C ASN A 670 -17.91 -17.44 -6.80
N VAL A 671 -17.43 -18.53 -6.18
CA VAL A 671 -17.85 -19.91 -6.46
C VAL A 671 -19.34 -20.15 -6.26
N ASP A 672 -19.95 -19.54 -5.25
CA ASP A 672 -21.39 -19.72 -5.00
C ASP A 672 -22.25 -19.13 -6.11
N ARG A 673 -21.76 -18.06 -6.75
CA ARG A 673 -22.41 -17.43 -7.90
C ARG A 673 -22.08 -18.14 -9.20
N PHE A 674 -20.88 -18.70 -9.31
CA PHE A 674 -20.36 -19.36 -10.51
C PHE A 674 -19.72 -20.72 -10.14
N PRO A 675 -20.52 -21.80 -10.07
CA PRO A 675 -20.05 -23.10 -9.59
C PRO A 675 -18.88 -23.71 -10.39
N PHE A 676 -18.80 -23.39 -11.69
CA PHE A 676 -17.69 -23.83 -12.56
C PHE A 676 -16.33 -23.33 -12.09
N LEU A 677 -16.27 -22.29 -11.26
CA LEU A 677 -15.01 -21.79 -10.68
C LEU A 677 -14.35 -22.80 -9.75
N ARG A 678 -14.98 -23.92 -9.37
CA ARG A 678 -14.34 -25.04 -8.66
C ARG A 678 -13.50 -25.95 -9.56
N MET A 679 -13.71 -25.88 -10.87
CA MET A 679 -13.07 -26.77 -11.85
C MET A 679 -11.66 -26.26 -12.22
N ASP A 680 -10.93 -27.08 -12.97
CA ASP A 680 -9.56 -26.77 -13.40
C ASP A 680 -9.53 -25.62 -14.41
N ASN A 681 -8.49 -24.77 -14.32
CA ASN A 681 -8.21 -23.79 -15.36
C ASN A 681 -7.56 -24.47 -16.57
N LEU A 682 -8.35 -24.67 -17.61
CA LEU A 682 -7.96 -25.32 -18.87
C LEU A 682 -6.96 -24.50 -19.69
N MET A 683 -6.74 -23.23 -19.34
CA MET A 683 -5.70 -22.41 -19.99
C MET A 683 -4.28 -22.77 -19.53
N LYS A 684 -4.13 -23.55 -18.46
CA LYS A 684 -2.82 -24.03 -18.00
C LYS A 684 -2.23 -25.00 -19.02
N GLY A 685 -1.10 -24.61 -19.61
CA GLY A 685 -0.43 -25.35 -20.68
C GLY A 685 -0.91 -24.99 -22.10
N ALA A 686 -1.87 -24.06 -22.24
CA ALA A 686 -2.33 -23.61 -23.54
C ALA A 686 -1.26 -22.81 -24.28
N GLU A 687 -1.29 -22.86 -25.62
CA GLU A 687 -0.33 -22.19 -26.50
C GLU A 687 -1.04 -21.20 -27.43
N LEU A 688 -0.43 -20.03 -27.66
CA LEU A 688 -0.92 -19.05 -28.63
C LEU A 688 -0.57 -19.53 -30.05
N LEU A 689 -1.59 -19.78 -30.88
CA LEU A 689 -1.42 -20.22 -32.27
C LEU A 689 -1.50 -19.07 -33.27
N PHE A 690 -2.45 -18.15 -33.06
CA PHE A 690 -2.71 -17.06 -33.98
C PHE A 690 -3.21 -15.82 -33.24
N ILE A 691 -2.89 -14.66 -33.80
CA ILE A 691 -3.30 -13.36 -33.31
C ILE A 691 -3.57 -12.39 -34.46
N SER A 692 -4.65 -11.62 -34.36
CA SER A 692 -4.93 -10.53 -35.32
C SER A 692 -4.08 -9.29 -35.06
N ASN A 693 -3.93 -8.89 -33.79
CA ASN A 693 -3.26 -7.65 -33.39
C ASN A 693 -2.70 -7.74 -31.97
N GLU A 694 -1.48 -7.27 -31.72
CA GLU A 694 -0.89 -7.11 -30.38
C GLU A 694 0.02 -5.88 -30.27
N SER A 695 -0.26 -4.84 -31.03
CA SER A 695 0.66 -3.69 -31.16
C SER A 695 0.85 -2.90 -29.86
N PHE A 696 -0.08 -2.95 -28.90
CA PHE A 696 0.04 -2.25 -27.61
C PHE A 696 0.56 -3.14 -26.48
N ALA A 697 0.06 -4.38 -26.38
CA ALA A 697 0.54 -5.33 -25.38
C ALA A 697 0.37 -6.79 -25.86
N PRO A 698 1.34 -7.67 -25.57
CA PRO A 698 1.41 -9.01 -26.18
C PRO A 698 0.30 -9.93 -25.68
N ALA A 699 -0.30 -10.71 -26.58
CA ALA A 699 -1.38 -11.62 -26.21
C ALA A 699 -0.95 -12.83 -25.38
N SER A 700 0.34 -13.15 -25.36
CA SER A 700 0.90 -14.15 -24.46
C SER A 700 0.62 -13.84 -22.98
N ASN A 701 0.36 -12.56 -22.64
CA ASN A 701 -0.06 -12.17 -21.30
C ASN A 701 -1.41 -12.76 -20.88
N LEU A 702 -2.30 -13.12 -21.83
CA LEU A 702 -3.59 -13.74 -21.53
C LEU A 702 -3.44 -15.08 -20.79
N LEU A 703 -2.32 -15.77 -21.01
CA LEU A 703 -2.04 -17.13 -20.53
C LEU A 703 -1.33 -17.15 -19.16
N LYS A 704 -0.90 -16.00 -18.64
CA LYS A 704 -0.15 -15.94 -17.38
C LYS A 704 -1.03 -16.38 -16.21
N GLU A 705 -0.45 -17.19 -15.32
CA GLU A 705 -1.14 -17.64 -14.11
C GLU A 705 -1.27 -16.54 -13.05
N THR A 706 -0.35 -15.56 -13.02
CA THR A 706 -0.34 -14.51 -12.01
C THR A 706 -1.38 -13.43 -12.27
N TYR A 707 -1.89 -12.85 -11.18
CA TYR A 707 -2.73 -11.66 -11.21
C TYR A 707 -2.13 -10.54 -12.08
N PRO A 708 -2.92 -9.87 -12.95
CA PRO A 708 -2.47 -8.74 -13.76
C PRO A 708 -1.86 -7.62 -12.93
N ILE A 709 -0.79 -7.01 -13.44
CA ILE A 709 -0.08 -5.91 -12.78
C ILE A 709 -0.20 -4.62 -13.59
N PHE A 710 -0.43 -3.51 -12.91
CA PHE A 710 -0.42 -2.19 -13.54
C PHE A 710 0.41 -1.20 -12.75
N VAL A 711 1.34 -0.55 -13.45
CA VAL A 711 2.14 0.55 -12.92
C VAL A 711 1.70 1.82 -13.64
N PRO A 712 0.97 2.73 -12.97
CA PRO A 712 0.50 3.96 -13.60
C PRO A 712 1.63 4.75 -14.28
N HIS A 713 1.34 5.24 -15.48
CA HIS A 713 2.19 6.07 -16.33
C HIS A 713 3.57 5.45 -16.71
N SER A 714 3.75 4.13 -16.63
CA SER A 714 4.91 3.46 -17.24
C SER A 714 4.74 3.40 -18.75
N PHE A 715 5.28 4.39 -19.48
CA PHE A 715 5.17 4.44 -20.94
C PHE A 715 6.36 3.75 -21.62
N GLY A 716 6.08 2.82 -22.52
CA GLY A 716 7.01 2.26 -23.51
C GLY A 716 6.92 2.99 -24.86
N SER A 717 7.53 2.43 -25.89
CA SER A 717 7.50 2.99 -27.25
C SER A 717 6.10 3.02 -27.87
N GLU A 718 5.22 2.12 -27.43
CA GLU A 718 3.86 1.95 -27.95
C GLU A 718 2.77 2.52 -27.06
N GLY A 719 3.09 3.01 -25.86
CA GLY A 719 2.10 3.61 -24.95
C GLY A 719 2.26 3.16 -23.51
N GLN A 720 1.19 3.30 -22.72
CA GLN A 720 1.16 2.81 -21.35
C GLN A 720 1.33 1.29 -21.34
N ILE A 721 2.28 0.79 -20.55
CA ILE A 721 2.53 -0.63 -20.42
C ILE A 721 1.44 -1.23 -19.52
N TYR A 722 0.70 -2.20 -20.04
CA TYR A 722 -0.26 -3.02 -19.31
C TYR A 722 0.21 -4.48 -19.28
N ASP A 723 -0.03 -5.17 -18.16
CA ASP A 723 0.15 -6.61 -18.06
C ASP A 723 -1.10 -7.36 -18.56
N GLY A 724 -1.33 -7.28 -19.87
CA GLY A 724 -2.45 -7.89 -20.58
C GLY A 724 -2.22 -7.90 -22.08
N TRP A 725 -3.20 -8.36 -22.85
CA TRP A 725 -3.30 -8.15 -24.29
C TRP A 725 -3.99 -6.83 -24.57
N GLU A 726 -3.45 -5.99 -25.45
CA GLU A 726 -4.11 -4.77 -25.89
C GLU A 726 -3.89 -4.53 -27.38
N THR A 727 -4.96 -4.11 -28.06
CA THR A 727 -4.99 -3.92 -29.50
C THR A 727 -5.13 -2.47 -29.94
N VAL A 728 -4.77 -2.22 -31.21
CA VAL A 728 -4.87 -0.90 -31.86
C VAL A 728 -6.31 -0.38 -31.83
N ARG A 729 -6.48 0.93 -31.67
CA ARG A 729 -7.79 1.55 -31.73
C ARG A 729 -8.24 1.67 -33.18
N HIS A 730 -9.34 1.01 -33.53
CA HIS A 730 -9.96 1.15 -34.84
C HIS A 730 -11.47 1.41 -34.79
N ASN A 731 -12.20 0.89 -33.79
CA ASN A 731 -13.64 1.01 -33.56
C ASN A 731 -14.59 0.66 -34.73
N MET A 732 -14.10 0.57 -35.99
CA MET A 732 -14.87 0.46 -37.22
C MET A 732 -14.59 -0.83 -38.01
N TYR A 733 -13.60 -1.61 -37.61
CA TYR A 733 -13.27 -2.91 -38.22
C TYR A 733 -13.80 -4.08 -37.39
N PRO A 734 -13.85 -5.30 -37.97
CA PRO A 734 -14.18 -6.52 -37.24
C PRO A 734 -13.33 -6.70 -35.96
N PRO A 735 -13.81 -7.48 -34.97
CA PRO A 735 -13.10 -7.66 -33.72
C PRO A 735 -11.70 -8.22 -33.93
N ASP A 736 -10.78 -7.76 -33.09
CA ASP A 736 -9.52 -8.46 -32.93
C ASP A 736 -9.73 -9.82 -32.28
N PHE A 737 -8.87 -10.80 -32.58
CA PHE A 737 -9.01 -12.13 -32.02
C PHE A 737 -7.68 -12.83 -31.81
N VAL A 738 -7.70 -13.79 -30.89
CA VAL A 738 -6.62 -14.76 -30.68
C VAL A 738 -7.15 -16.17 -30.76
N ILE A 739 -6.34 -17.08 -31.27
CA ILE A 739 -6.60 -18.53 -31.27
C ILE A 739 -5.57 -19.20 -30.38
N LEU A 740 -6.06 -19.95 -29.40
CA LEU A 740 -5.26 -20.62 -28.38
C LEU A 740 -5.51 -22.13 -28.47
N LYS A 741 -4.44 -22.92 -28.55
CA LYS A 741 -4.48 -24.38 -28.47
C LYS A 741 -4.53 -24.80 -27.02
N LEU A 742 -5.45 -25.69 -26.67
CA LEU A 742 -5.46 -26.32 -25.34
C LEU A 742 -4.45 -27.47 -25.30
N ASP A 743 -3.90 -27.77 -24.13
CA ASP A 743 -2.95 -28.87 -23.95
C ASP A 743 -3.61 -30.26 -24.00
N ALA A 744 -4.92 -30.32 -23.80
CA ALA A 744 -5.76 -31.51 -23.96
C ALA A 744 -7.18 -31.14 -24.46
N PRO A 745 -7.88 -32.03 -25.20
CA PRO A 745 -9.29 -31.82 -25.51
C PRO A 745 -10.10 -31.68 -24.22
N SER A 746 -10.98 -30.69 -24.15
CA SER A 746 -11.62 -30.30 -22.89
C SER A 746 -13.09 -29.93 -23.04
N PHE A 747 -13.88 -30.15 -21.99
CA PHE A 747 -15.25 -29.64 -21.87
C PHE A 747 -15.24 -28.35 -21.04
N VAL A 748 -15.56 -27.22 -21.68
CA VAL A 748 -15.59 -25.91 -21.02
C VAL A 748 -16.96 -25.68 -20.36
N HIS A 749 -16.95 -25.35 -19.08
CA HIS A 749 -18.15 -25.11 -18.26
C HIS A 749 -18.31 -23.63 -17.91
N GLY A 750 -17.21 -22.87 -17.89
CA GLY A 750 -17.27 -21.44 -17.74
C GLY A 750 -16.00 -20.73 -18.20
N VAL A 751 -16.10 -19.42 -18.35
CA VAL A 751 -15.07 -18.56 -18.92
C VAL A 751 -14.95 -17.31 -18.09
N ASN A 752 -13.73 -16.84 -17.86
CA ASN A 752 -13.44 -15.50 -17.38
C ASN A 752 -12.68 -14.72 -18.45
N ILE A 753 -13.24 -13.59 -18.88
CA ILE A 753 -12.53 -12.59 -19.69
C ILE A 753 -12.14 -11.44 -18.73
N ASP A 754 -10.95 -11.51 -18.17
CA ASP A 754 -10.49 -10.55 -17.15
C ASP A 754 -9.96 -9.28 -17.82
N THR A 755 -10.49 -8.12 -17.44
CA THR A 755 -10.02 -6.82 -17.92
C THR A 755 -9.40 -5.99 -16.79
N ALA A 756 -8.86 -6.63 -15.76
CA ALA A 756 -8.16 -5.97 -14.65
C ALA A 756 -7.19 -4.89 -15.14
N HIS A 757 -7.23 -3.72 -14.49
CA HIS A 757 -6.44 -2.52 -14.79
C HIS A 757 -6.73 -1.81 -16.10
N PHE A 758 -7.49 -2.40 -17.02
CA PHE A 758 -8.02 -1.70 -18.17
C PHE A 758 -9.31 -0.96 -17.76
N ASP A 759 -9.17 0.28 -17.27
CA ASP A 759 -10.28 1.09 -16.69
C ASP A 759 -10.93 2.07 -17.69
N GLY A 760 -10.48 2.06 -18.95
CA GLY A 760 -11.07 2.87 -20.04
C GLY A 760 -10.76 2.36 -21.45
N ASN A 761 -9.76 1.50 -21.59
CA ASN A 761 -9.23 0.94 -22.82
C ASN A 761 -9.48 -0.56 -22.90
N TYR A 762 -10.28 -1.12 -21.98
CA TYR A 762 -10.73 -2.50 -22.05
C TYR A 762 -11.60 -2.75 -23.28
N ALA A 763 -11.65 -4.02 -23.68
CA ALA A 763 -12.59 -4.56 -24.64
C ALA A 763 -14.06 -4.35 -24.18
N PRO A 764 -14.90 -3.50 -24.80
CA PRO A 764 -16.28 -3.31 -24.33
C PRO A 764 -17.15 -4.56 -24.52
N GLY A 765 -16.81 -5.44 -25.46
CA GLY A 765 -17.45 -6.73 -25.65
C GLY A 765 -16.45 -7.86 -25.88
N GLY A 766 -16.86 -9.08 -25.56
CA GLY A 766 -16.07 -10.28 -25.80
C GLY A 766 -16.95 -11.48 -26.15
N SER A 767 -16.40 -12.41 -26.94
CA SER A 767 -17.01 -13.73 -27.16
C SER A 767 -15.93 -14.80 -27.19
N VAL A 768 -16.28 -16.03 -26.87
CA VAL A 768 -15.38 -17.18 -26.97
C VAL A 768 -16.01 -18.28 -27.80
N GLU A 769 -15.26 -18.79 -28.76
CA GLU A 769 -15.62 -19.94 -29.60
C GLU A 769 -14.65 -21.08 -29.30
N GLY A 770 -15.12 -22.32 -29.35
CA GLY A 770 -14.31 -23.52 -29.22
C GLY A 770 -14.25 -24.28 -30.53
N LEU A 771 -13.09 -24.82 -30.89
CA LEU A 771 -12.95 -25.70 -32.03
C LEU A 771 -13.24 -27.13 -31.61
N VAL A 772 -14.22 -27.76 -32.24
CA VAL A 772 -14.43 -29.22 -32.16
C VAL A 772 -13.94 -29.88 -33.44
N LEU A 773 -13.34 -31.06 -33.29
CA LEU A 773 -12.94 -31.92 -34.39
C LEU A 773 -13.91 -33.10 -34.46
N VAL A 774 -14.52 -33.32 -35.62
CA VAL A 774 -15.50 -34.38 -35.86
C VAL A 774 -15.02 -35.25 -36.99
N GLU A 775 -14.73 -36.52 -36.73
CA GLU A 775 -14.40 -37.45 -37.80
C GLU A 775 -15.66 -37.92 -38.53
N ARG A 776 -15.70 -37.74 -39.85
CA ARG A 776 -16.78 -38.24 -40.72
C ARG A 776 -16.20 -38.80 -42.01
N ASN A 777 -16.55 -40.04 -42.35
CA ASN A 777 -16.06 -40.73 -43.55
C ASN A 777 -14.52 -40.73 -43.69
N LYS A 778 -13.79 -40.98 -42.59
CA LYS A 778 -12.31 -40.93 -42.52
C LYS A 778 -11.70 -39.56 -42.88
N ARG A 779 -12.49 -38.48 -42.76
CA ARG A 779 -12.03 -37.09 -42.86
C ARG A 779 -12.30 -36.39 -41.54
N LEU A 780 -11.29 -35.67 -41.04
CA LEU A 780 -11.42 -34.82 -39.89
C LEU A 780 -12.08 -33.51 -40.32
N LEU A 781 -13.30 -33.25 -39.84
CA LEU A 781 -14.03 -32.01 -40.07
C LEU A 781 -13.83 -31.09 -38.87
N GLN A 782 -13.57 -29.82 -39.14
CA GLN A 782 -13.44 -28.80 -38.11
C GLN A 782 -14.72 -27.97 -38.02
N LYS A 783 -15.16 -27.66 -36.79
CA LYS A 783 -16.32 -26.80 -36.57
C LYS A 783 -16.08 -25.92 -35.35
N TRP A 784 -16.24 -24.61 -35.53
CA TRP A 784 -16.28 -23.66 -34.42
C TRP A 784 -17.67 -23.66 -33.78
N VAL A 785 -17.72 -23.73 -32.46
CA VAL A 785 -18.95 -23.67 -31.66
C VAL A 785 -18.85 -22.54 -30.66
N THR A 786 -19.92 -21.77 -30.49
CA THR A 786 -19.94 -20.67 -29.52
C THR A 786 -19.94 -21.23 -28.10
N LEU A 787 -18.96 -20.83 -27.29
CA LEU A 787 -18.89 -21.13 -25.85
C LEU A 787 -19.47 -19.97 -25.04
N VAL A 788 -19.11 -18.73 -25.39
CA VAL A 788 -19.65 -17.50 -24.82
C VAL A 788 -20.10 -16.61 -25.97
N PRO A 789 -21.39 -16.23 -26.08
CA PRO A 789 -21.86 -15.33 -27.11
C PRO A 789 -21.28 -13.92 -26.90
N HIS A 790 -21.38 -13.05 -27.90
CA HIS A 790 -20.97 -11.66 -27.76
C HIS A 790 -21.66 -11.02 -26.54
N SER A 791 -20.85 -10.70 -25.54
CA SER A 791 -21.29 -10.25 -24.22
C SER A 791 -20.57 -8.97 -23.85
N LEU A 792 -21.28 -8.06 -23.20
CA LEU A 792 -20.68 -6.83 -22.67
C LEU A 792 -19.72 -7.17 -21.52
N LEU A 793 -18.55 -6.55 -21.56
CA LEU A 793 -17.56 -6.64 -20.51
C LEU A 793 -17.58 -5.37 -19.66
N LYS A 794 -17.23 -5.52 -18.39
CA LYS A 794 -16.97 -4.40 -17.48
C LYS A 794 -15.47 -4.20 -17.40
N GLY A 795 -15.04 -2.94 -17.46
CA GLY A 795 -13.64 -2.55 -17.27
C GLY A 795 -13.17 -2.81 -15.86
N ASN A 796 -11.85 -3.00 -15.73
CA ASN A 796 -11.20 -3.29 -14.46
C ASN A 796 -11.95 -4.38 -13.63
N SER A 797 -12.44 -5.42 -14.31
CA SER A 797 -13.31 -6.45 -13.72
C SER A 797 -12.97 -7.82 -14.27
N ARG A 798 -13.32 -8.85 -13.49
CA ARG A 798 -13.40 -10.23 -13.95
C ARG A 798 -14.79 -10.41 -14.55
N ASN A 799 -14.87 -10.89 -15.78
CA ASN A 799 -16.14 -11.08 -16.49
C ASN A 799 -16.41 -12.58 -16.63
N TYR A 800 -17.16 -13.13 -15.67
CA TYR A 800 -17.48 -14.55 -15.60
C TYR A 800 -18.74 -14.89 -16.40
N PHE A 801 -18.63 -15.90 -17.25
CA PHE A 801 -19.72 -16.43 -18.08
C PHE A 801 -19.82 -17.94 -17.93
N ALA A 802 -21.03 -18.47 -17.74
CA ALA A 802 -21.27 -19.89 -17.94
C ALA A 802 -21.13 -20.22 -19.43
N SER A 803 -20.42 -21.30 -19.76
CA SER A 803 -20.24 -21.72 -21.14
C SER A 803 -21.50 -22.44 -21.65
N ILE A 804 -21.81 -22.25 -22.92
CA ILE A 804 -22.75 -23.12 -23.63
C ILE A 804 -22.11 -24.51 -23.69
N ALA A 805 -22.84 -25.52 -23.23
CA ALA A 805 -22.34 -26.89 -23.18
C ALA A 805 -22.12 -27.47 -24.58
N THR A 806 -20.99 -28.14 -24.78
CA THR A 806 -20.68 -28.87 -26.01
C THR A 806 -20.83 -30.38 -25.78
N THR A 807 -21.24 -31.11 -26.82
CA THR A 807 -21.33 -32.59 -26.79
C THR A 807 -20.02 -33.27 -27.19
N VAL A 808 -19.07 -32.50 -27.71
CA VAL A 808 -17.74 -32.95 -28.16
C VAL A 808 -16.71 -32.02 -27.48
N PRO A 809 -15.57 -32.54 -27.00
CA PRO A 809 -14.54 -31.70 -26.37
C PRO A 809 -13.95 -30.72 -27.38
N VAL A 810 -13.58 -29.54 -26.90
CA VAL A 810 -12.90 -28.52 -27.70
C VAL A 810 -11.38 -28.71 -27.58
N VAL A 811 -10.66 -28.49 -28.68
CA VAL A 811 -9.20 -28.64 -28.74
C VAL A 811 -8.47 -27.29 -28.82
N SER A 812 -9.17 -26.25 -29.28
CA SER A 812 -8.68 -24.87 -29.34
C SER A 812 -9.81 -23.92 -28.99
N VAL A 813 -9.47 -22.71 -28.58
CA VAL A 813 -10.43 -21.62 -28.37
C VAL A 813 -10.05 -20.39 -29.15
N LYS A 814 -11.05 -19.62 -29.55
CA LYS A 814 -10.91 -18.32 -30.17
C LYS A 814 -11.58 -17.28 -29.29
N LEU A 815 -10.81 -16.31 -28.81
CA LEU A 815 -11.32 -15.15 -28.09
C LEU A 815 -11.45 -14.00 -29.07
N ASN A 816 -12.66 -13.47 -29.23
CA ASN A 816 -12.92 -12.25 -30.00
C ASN A 816 -13.06 -11.06 -29.05
N ASN A 817 -12.36 -9.97 -29.35
CA ASN A 817 -12.25 -8.71 -28.62
C ASN A 817 -13.01 -7.64 -29.41
N PHE A 818 -14.19 -7.22 -28.95
CA PHE A 818 -15.08 -6.34 -29.70
C PHE A 818 -15.06 -4.89 -29.21
N PRO A 819 -14.95 -3.89 -30.11
CA PRO A 819 -14.29 -4.01 -31.42
C PRO A 819 -12.77 -4.16 -31.26
N ASP A 820 -12.23 -3.64 -30.17
CA ASP A 820 -10.82 -3.56 -29.83
C ASP A 820 -10.67 -3.27 -28.33
N GLY A 821 -9.43 -3.28 -27.83
CA GLY A 821 -9.13 -2.90 -26.44
C GLY A 821 -8.33 -3.95 -25.69
N GLY A 822 -8.28 -3.79 -24.37
CA GLY A 822 -7.45 -4.56 -23.47
C GLY A 822 -8.17 -5.69 -22.74
N ILE A 823 -7.54 -6.84 -22.66
CA ILE A 823 -7.93 -8.00 -21.87
C ILE A 823 -6.71 -8.48 -21.10
N ALA A 824 -6.79 -8.50 -19.79
CA ALA A 824 -5.68 -8.86 -18.92
C ALA A 824 -5.40 -10.36 -18.92
N ARG A 825 -6.43 -11.20 -18.76
CA ARG A 825 -6.32 -12.67 -18.74
C ARG A 825 -7.52 -13.32 -19.40
N LEU A 826 -7.31 -14.50 -19.97
CA LEU A 826 -8.38 -15.43 -20.31
C LEU A 826 -8.27 -16.66 -19.42
N GLN A 827 -9.37 -17.09 -18.81
CA GLN A 827 -9.43 -18.35 -18.08
C GLN A 827 -10.63 -19.17 -18.55
N LEU A 828 -10.43 -20.47 -18.68
CA LEU A 828 -11.47 -21.42 -19.04
C LEU A 828 -11.55 -22.46 -17.94
N PHE A 829 -12.74 -22.72 -17.43
CA PHE A 829 -12.96 -23.66 -16.35
C PHE A 829 -13.71 -24.88 -16.86
N GLY A 830 -13.21 -26.07 -16.56
CA GLY A 830 -13.84 -27.29 -17.04
C GLY A 830 -13.04 -28.55 -16.76
N ALA A 831 -13.25 -29.58 -17.57
CA ALA A 831 -12.61 -30.89 -17.43
C ALA A 831 -11.85 -31.28 -18.70
N LYS A 832 -10.61 -31.74 -18.52
CA LYS A 832 -9.79 -32.33 -19.60
C LYS A 832 -10.27 -33.76 -19.87
N THR A 833 -10.05 -34.22 -21.09
CA THR A 833 -10.28 -35.61 -21.51
C THR A 833 -8.94 -36.34 -21.65
N ASP A 834 -8.97 -37.67 -21.56
CA ASP A 834 -7.79 -38.53 -21.80
C ASP A 834 -7.51 -38.76 -23.29
N GLU A 835 -8.34 -38.19 -24.17
CA GLU A 835 -8.20 -38.33 -25.62
C GLU A 835 -6.94 -37.59 -26.09
N LYS A 836 -6.08 -38.30 -26.82
CA LYS A 836 -4.90 -37.68 -27.43
C LYS A 836 -5.31 -36.98 -28.71
N VAL A 837 -4.96 -35.70 -28.80
CA VAL A 837 -5.02 -34.97 -30.07
C VAL A 837 -3.96 -35.55 -31.02
N ALA A 838 -4.24 -35.56 -32.32
CA ALA A 838 -3.28 -36.02 -33.33
C ALA A 838 -1.93 -35.29 -33.20
N ASP A 839 -0.84 -36.06 -33.38
CA ASP A 839 0.54 -35.56 -33.29
C ASP A 839 0.84 -34.75 -34.57
N MET A 840 0.54 -33.45 -34.52
CA MET A 840 0.70 -32.50 -35.61
C MET A 840 1.60 -31.36 -35.15
N SER A 841 2.46 -30.87 -36.04
CA SER A 841 3.29 -29.69 -35.79
C SER A 841 2.43 -28.42 -35.62
N ASN A 842 2.97 -27.39 -34.94
CA ASN A 842 2.25 -26.12 -34.76
C ASN A 842 1.91 -25.44 -36.11
N ALA A 843 2.69 -25.66 -37.16
CA ALA A 843 2.38 -25.16 -38.51
C ALA A 843 1.17 -25.87 -39.13
N GLU A 844 1.08 -27.19 -38.98
CA GLU A 844 -0.08 -27.98 -39.44
C GLU A 844 -1.33 -27.67 -38.64
N TRP A 845 -1.18 -27.44 -37.33
CA TRP A 845 -2.25 -26.93 -36.47
C TRP A 845 -2.74 -25.58 -36.96
N THR A 846 -1.86 -24.59 -37.10
CA THR A 846 -2.22 -23.26 -37.58
C THR A 846 -2.91 -23.34 -38.94
N HIS A 847 -2.40 -24.15 -39.86
CA HIS A 847 -3.04 -24.37 -41.16
C HIS A 847 -4.46 -24.95 -41.02
N LEU A 848 -4.67 -25.94 -40.15
CA LEU A 848 -5.98 -26.51 -39.85
C LEU A 848 -6.95 -25.45 -39.32
N VAL A 849 -6.61 -24.78 -38.21
CA VAL A 849 -7.50 -23.78 -37.58
C VAL A 849 -7.73 -22.54 -38.44
N ALA A 850 -6.75 -22.13 -39.25
CA ALA A 850 -6.80 -20.88 -40.00
C ALA A 850 -7.36 -21.03 -41.43
N HIS A 851 -7.49 -22.25 -41.99
CA HIS A 851 -7.95 -22.46 -43.38
C HIS A 851 -9.32 -21.85 -43.68
N GLU A 852 -10.21 -21.74 -42.67
CA GLU A 852 -11.54 -21.15 -42.81
C GLU A 852 -11.52 -19.60 -42.83
N TRP A 853 -10.45 -19.01 -42.29
CA TRP A 853 -10.31 -17.56 -42.04
C TRP A 853 -9.30 -16.91 -43.00
N ILE A 854 -8.23 -17.61 -43.39
CA ILE A 854 -7.19 -17.13 -44.32
C ILE A 854 -7.78 -16.75 -45.70
N GLY A 855 -8.83 -17.45 -46.15
CA GLY A 855 -9.49 -17.15 -47.44
C GLY A 855 -10.44 -15.95 -47.41
N LYS A 856 -10.99 -15.59 -46.24
CA LYS A 856 -11.85 -14.40 -46.05
C LYS A 856 -11.06 -13.18 -45.58
N LEU A 857 -9.84 -13.41 -45.11
CA LEU A 857 -8.83 -12.41 -44.78
C LEU A 857 -7.84 -12.22 -45.94
N GLN A 858 -8.30 -12.37 -47.19
CA GLN A 858 -7.67 -11.63 -48.29
C GLN A 858 -7.60 -10.20 -47.80
N PRO A 859 -6.38 -9.68 -47.61
CA PRO A 859 -6.27 -8.39 -47.01
C PRO A 859 -6.86 -7.43 -48.03
N THR A 860 -7.91 -6.71 -47.67
CA THR A 860 -8.00 -5.32 -48.10
C THR A 860 -6.85 -4.55 -47.41
N THR A 861 -5.60 -5.01 -47.55
CA THR A 861 -4.39 -4.20 -47.48
C THR A 861 -4.36 -3.39 -48.76
N GLY A 862 -5.36 -2.52 -48.86
CA GLY A 862 -5.25 -1.26 -49.51
C GLY A 862 -5.56 -0.23 -48.42
N PHE A 863 -4.62 -0.04 -47.48
CA PHE A 863 -4.35 1.35 -47.14
C PHE A 863 -4.10 2.02 -48.51
N PRO A 864 -4.86 3.04 -48.91
CA PRO A 864 -4.54 3.71 -50.16
C PRO A 864 -3.06 4.11 -50.08
N ALA A 865 -2.30 3.89 -51.17
CA ALA A 865 -0.84 3.69 -51.18
C ALA A 865 0.02 4.75 -50.45
N HIS A 866 -0.58 5.85 -49.99
CA HIS A 866 -0.02 6.87 -49.11
C HIS A 866 -0.07 6.54 -47.60
N PHE A 867 -0.49 5.33 -47.20
CA PHE A 867 -0.62 4.93 -45.78
C PHE A 867 0.05 3.58 -45.42
N GLN A 868 0.95 3.05 -46.25
CA GLN A 868 1.77 1.91 -45.80
C GLN A 868 2.87 2.37 -44.84
N PRO A 869 3.02 1.76 -43.65
CA PRO A 869 4.19 1.98 -42.81
C PRO A 869 5.43 1.33 -43.47
N PRO A 870 6.65 1.82 -43.21
CA PRO A 870 7.87 1.23 -43.76
C PRO A 870 8.03 -0.22 -43.28
N GLU A 871 8.52 -1.09 -44.18
CA GLU A 871 8.78 -2.50 -43.90
C GLU A 871 9.70 -2.71 -42.69
N ASN A 872 9.40 -3.78 -41.94
CA ASN A 872 10.15 -4.36 -40.83
C ASN A 872 11.65 -3.99 -40.79
N SER A 873 12.01 -3.11 -39.85
CA SER A 873 13.32 -3.20 -39.21
C SER A 873 13.12 -3.85 -37.85
N ALA A 874 13.70 -5.04 -37.67
CA ALA A 874 13.85 -5.65 -36.37
C ALA A 874 14.61 -4.67 -35.47
N LEU A 875 13.92 -4.11 -34.47
CA LEU A 875 14.51 -3.24 -33.47
C LEU A 875 14.61 -4.03 -32.16
N ASP A 876 15.68 -4.84 -32.07
CA ASP A 876 16.29 -5.16 -30.78
C ASP A 876 16.80 -3.85 -30.16
N VAL A 877 15.95 -3.18 -29.40
CA VAL A 877 16.32 -1.98 -28.66
C VAL A 877 16.06 -2.24 -27.20
N ALA A 878 17.15 -2.28 -26.42
CA ALA A 878 17.12 -2.28 -24.96
C ALA A 878 16.16 -1.19 -24.44
N PRO A 879 15.48 -1.40 -23.30
CA PRO A 879 14.56 -0.42 -22.75
C PRO A 879 15.23 0.96 -22.69
N PRO A 880 14.57 2.04 -23.18
CA PRO A 880 15.22 3.33 -23.27
C PRO A 880 15.65 3.81 -21.88
N ALA A 881 16.86 4.34 -21.80
CA ALA A 881 17.36 4.98 -20.59
C ALA A 881 16.42 6.13 -20.17
N PRO A 882 16.30 6.42 -18.86
CA PRO A 882 15.51 7.55 -18.38
C PRO A 882 15.99 8.85 -19.03
N VAL A 883 15.03 9.63 -19.52
CA VAL A 883 15.24 10.88 -20.26
C VAL A 883 16.05 11.85 -19.40
N THR A 884 17.20 12.29 -19.90
CA THR A 884 18.09 13.23 -19.22
C THR A 884 17.57 14.66 -19.30
N GLU A 885 17.98 15.52 -18.36
CA GLU A 885 17.69 16.97 -18.39
C GLU A 885 18.20 17.65 -19.67
N ARG A 886 19.23 17.05 -20.29
CA ARG A 886 19.74 17.41 -21.61
C ARG A 886 18.74 17.10 -22.72
N GLN A 887 18.13 15.91 -22.72
CA GLN A 887 17.06 15.55 -23.67
C GLN A 887 15.76 16.35 -23.47
N LEU A 888 15.48 16.82 -22.25
CA LEU A 888 14.42 17.78 -21.96
C LEU A 888 14.69 19.17 -22.57
N LYS A 889 15.95 19.60 -22.59
CA LYS A 889 16.40 20.85 -23.25
C LYS A 889 16.56 20.70 -24.77
N GLU A 890 16.84 19.49 -25.24
CA GLU A 890 16.98 19.13 -26.67
C GLU A 890 15.65 18.63 -27.27
N ALA A 891 14.51 18.75 -26.54
CA ALA A 891 13.20 18.36 -27.02
C ALA A 891 12.96 18.93 -28.43
N LEU A 892 12.57 18.06 -29.36
CA LEU A 892 12.47 18.39 -30.79
C LEU A 892 11.74 19.73 -30.95
N PRO A 893 12.37 20.75 -31.55
CA PRO A 893 11.65 21.98 -31.86
C PRO A 893 10.45 21.61 -32.74
N SER A 894 9.28 22.11 -32.33
CA SER A 894 8.05 22.01 -33.12
C SER A 894 8.32 22.44 -34.56
N SER A 895 7.99 21.60 -35.56
CA SER A 895 8.19 21.98 -36.98
C SER A 895 7.13 22.96 -37.48
N PHE A 896 6.13 23.32 -36.65
CA PHE A 896 5.27 24.50 -36.81
C PHE A 896 6.01 25.88 -36.83
N ALA A 897 7.30 25.91 -37.17
CA ALA A 897 8.07 27.13 -37.40
C ALA A 897 7.52 27.97 -38.57
N TRP A 898 6.73 27.39 -39.48
CA TRP A 898 6.08 28.09 -40.61
C TRP A 898 5.09 29.18 -40.19
N GLY A 899 4.69 29.26 -38.91
CA GLY A 899 3.87 30.33 -38.36
C GLY A 899 4.69 31.48 -37.76
N LYS A 900 5.96 31.21 -37.40
CA LYS A 900 6.89 32.17 -36.81
C LYS A 900 7.72 32.83 -37.92
N GLY A 901 7.21 33.94 -38.46
CA GLY A 901 7.89 34.71 -39.51
C GLY A 901 6.98 35.73 -40.19
N ASP A 902 5.67 35.44 -40.25
CA ASP A 902 4.67 36.26 -40.96
C ASP A 902 4.00 37.33 -40.07
N GLY A 903 4.59 37.65 -38.91
CA GLY A 903 3.95 38.52 -37.90
C GLY A 903 2.71 37.91 -37.23
N LEU A 904 2.50 36.59 -37.36
CA LEU A 904 1.43 35.85 -36.69
C LEU A 904 1.87 35.44 -35.28
N VAL A 905 0.91 35.40 -34.36
CA VAL A 905 1.12 34.97 -32.98
C VAL A 905 0.41 33.64 -32.78
N ASP A 906 1.09 32.68 -32.15
CA ASP A 906 0.45 31.47 -31.65
C ASP A 906 -0.38 31.82 -30.42
N VAL A 907 -1.70 31.90 -30.58
CA VAL A 907 -2.64 32.41 -29.56
C VAL A 907 -3.17 31.33 -28.61
N VAL A 908 -2.75 30.07 -28.80
CA VAL A 908 -3.18 28.94 -27.96
C VAL A 908 -2.03 28.39 -27.12
N SER A 909 -0.77 28.50 -27.60
CA SER A 909 0.40 28.13 -26.80
C SER A 909 0.45 28.87 -25.47
N VAL A 910 0.95 28.20 -24.43
CA VAL A 910 1.19 28.81 -23.12
C VAL A 910 2.18 29.97 -23.15
N ASP A 911 3.06 30.00 -24.16
CA ASP A 911 4.06 31.07 -24.34
C ASP A 911 3.50 32.28 -25.11
N ALA A 912 2.20 32.31 -25.42
CA ALA A 912 1.59 33.43 -26.12
C ALA A 912 1.64 34.72 -25.26
N PRO A 913 1.93 35.89 -25.87
CA PRO A 913 1.79 37.18 -25.22
C PRO A 913 0.38 37.33 -24.59
N GLY A 914 0.31 37.78 -23.34
CA GLY A 914 -0.96 37.93 -22.60
C GLY A 914 -1.39 36.72 -21.76
N GLY A 915 -0.56 35.68 -21.63
CA GLY A 915 -0.77 34.59 -20.66
C GLY A 915 -1.34 33.29 -21.24
N GLY A 916 -1.13 33.04 -22.54
CA GLY A 916 -1.43 31.77 -23.20
C GLY A 916 -2.91 31.43 -23.39
N GLY A 917 -3.19 30.42 -24.21
CA GLY A 917 -4.52 29.81 -24.28
C GLY A 917 -4.89 29.07 -23.00
N LYS A 918 -6.18 28.89 -22.72
CA LYS A 918 -6.69 28.16 -21.55
C LYS A 918 -7.77 27.18 -21.95
N VAL A 919 -7.77 25.99 -21.35
CA VAL A 919 -8.89 25.04 -21.50
C VAL A 919 -10.07 25.54 -20.67
N VAL A 920 -11.24 25.69 -21.29
CA VAL A 920 -12.49 26.09 -20.63
C VAL A 920 -13.29 24.88 -20.21
N ALA A 921 -13.47 23.92 -21.12
CA ALA A 921 -14.20 22.68 -20.89
C ALA A 921 -13.72 21.60 -21.87
N SER A 922 -13.98 20.33 -21.56
CA SER A 922 -13.65 19.19 -22.43
C SER A 922 -14.59 18.03 -22.16
N SER A 923 -14.80 17.17 -23.17
CA SER A 923 -15.60 15.96 -23.04
C SER A 923 -14.87 14.84 -22.29
N SER A 924 -13.54 14.83 -22.28
CA SER A 924 -12.75 13.76 -21.66
C SER A 924 -11.38 14.25 -21.21
N ALA A 925 -11.05 14.01 -19.93
CA ALA A 925 -9.71 14.17 -19.36
C ALA A 925 -9.25 12.88 -18.65
N HIS A 926 -9.71 11.72 -19.12
CA HIS A 926 -9.54 10.44 -18.43
C HIS A 926 -8.07 9.96 -18.40
N TYR A 927 -7.36 9.95 -19.55
CA TYR A 927 -5.98 9.45 -19.63
C TYR A 927 -4.93 10.54 -19.48
N SER A 928 -5.16 11.70 -20.08
CA SER A 928 -4.33 12.88 -19.87
C SER A 928 -5.13 14.15 -20.09
N VAL A 929 -4.64 15.26 -19.55
CA VAL A 929 -5.39 16.52 -19.52
C VAL A 929 -5.25 17.29 -20.85
N PRO A 930 -6.34 17.90 -21.37
CA PRO A 930 -6.30 18.67 -22.62
C PRO A 930 -5.30 19.83 -22.63
N SER A 931 -4.96 20.39 -21.46
CA SER A 931 -4.00 21.49 -21.33
C SER A 931 -2.58 21.10 -21.78
N ASN A 932 -2.27 19.79 -21.87
CA ASN A 932 -1.01 19.31 -22.41
C ASN A 932 -0.77 19.74 -23.86
N MET A 933 -1.84 19.89 -24.66
CA MET A 933 -1.75 20.35 -26.05
C MET A 933 -1.18 21.76 -26.19
N LEU A 934 -1.27 22.57 -25.12
CA LEU A 934 -0.88 23.99 -25.10
C LEU A 934 0.62 24.19 -24.85
N LYS A 935 1.35 23.17 -24.38
CA LYS A 935 2.79 23.27 -24.07
C LYS A 935 3.59 23.59 -25.32
N ALA A 936 4.59 24.45 -25.22
CA ALA A 936 5.41 24.90 -26.35
C ALA A 936 6.34 23.84 -27.00
N PRO A 937 7.14 23.05 -26.25
CA PRO A 937 7.97 22.01 -26.85
C PRO A 937 7.11 20.84 -27.36
N ARG A 938 7.59 20.05 -28.34
CA ARG A 938 6.90 18.82 -28.77
C ARG A 938 6.79 17.82 -27.61
N ALA A 939 5.86 16.87 -27.74
CA ALA A 939 5.65 15.84 -26.72
C ALA A 939 6.89 14.95 -26.57
N LEU A 940 7.19 14.52 -25.34
CA LEU A 940 8.28 13.58 -25.04
C LEU A 940 7.85 12.11 -25.12
N ASN A 941 6.58 11.86 -24.87
CA ASN A 941 5.89 10.58 -24.96
C ASN A 941 4.39 10.84 -25.04
N MET A 942 3.59 9.77 -25.17
CA MET A 942 2.15 9.83 -25.32
C MET A 942 1.44 10.53 -24.13
N GLY A 943 1.92 10.31 -22.90
CA GLY A 943 1.37 10.93 -21.68
C GLY A 943 1.60 12.45 -21.59
N ASP A 944 2.44 13.01 -22.47
CA ASP A 944 2.66 14.45 -22.58
C ASP A 944 1.71 15.15 -23.57
N GLY A 945 0.80 14.41 -24.23
CA GLY A 945 -0.31 14.93 -25.04
C GLY A 945 -1.67 14.88 -24.33
N TRP A 946 -2.75 15.15 -25.06
CA TRP A 946 -4.13 14.88 -24.63
C TRP A 946 -4.60 13.55 -25.21
N GLU A 947 -5.10 12.65 -24.37
CA GLU A 947 -5.68 11.37 -24.77
C GLU A 947 -7.04 11.18 -24.13
N THR A 948 -8.02 10.77 -24.95
CA THR A 948 -9.37 10.50 -24.49
C THR A 948 -9.61 9.01 -24.23
N ALA A 949 -10.57 8.73 -23.33
CA ALA A 949 -11.16 7.39 -23.24
C ALA A 949 -11.72 6.94 -24.61
N ARG A 950 -11.82 5.61 -24.82
CA ARG A 950 -12.49 5.06 -26.00
C ARG A 950 -13.97 5.42 -25.92
N MET A 951 -14.52 6.02 -26.99
CA MET A 951 -15.95 6.38 -27.04
C MET A 951 -16.85 5.18 -27.38
N ARG A 952 -18.08 5.21 -26.83
CA ARG A 952 -19.02 4.08 -26.79
C ARG A 952 -20.47 4.57 -26.96
N GLY A 953 -21.15 4.20 -28.05
CA GLY A 953 -22.55 4.42 -28.39
C GLY A 953 -23.19 3.28 -29.21
N GLN A 954 -24.27 2.70 -28.65
CA GLN A 954 -25.27 1.73 -29.17
C GLN A 954 -24.88 0.23 -29.27
N PRO A 955 -25.83 -0.72 -29.03
CA PRO A 955 -25.56 -2.17 -28.90
C PRO A 955 -25.12 -2.86 -30.19
N ASP A 956 -25.37 -2.24 -31.35
CA ASP A 956 -25.07 -2.77 -32.69
C ASP A 956 -23.73 -2.26 -33.25
N TYR A 957 -22.72 -2.12 -32.38
CA TYR A 957 -21.35 -1.70 -32.73
C TYR A 957 -20.63 -2.54 -33.80
N GLY A 958 -21.31 -3.51 -34.43
CA GLY A 958 -20.82 -4.40 -35.46
C GLY A 958 -21.64 -4.44 -36.76
N VAL A 959 -22.54 -3.49 -37.03
CA VAL A 959 -23.26 -3.41 -38.32
C VAL A 959 -22.90 -2.12 -39.08
N PHE A 960 -22.08 -2.25 -40.14
CA PHE A 960 -21.91 -1.19 -41.13
C PHE A 960 -23.07 -1.21 -42.14
N HIS A 961 -23.74 -0.07 -42.31
CA HIS A 961 -24.44 0.24 -43.56
C HIS A 961 -23.41 0.69 -44.60
N LEU A 962 -23.53 0.18 -45.83
CA LEU A 962 -22.62 0.41 -46.97
C LEU A 962 -22.61 1.86 -47.51
N GLU A 963 -23.14 2.85 -46.78
CA GLU A 963 -23.37 4.22 -47.25
C GLU A 963 -22.57 5.28 -46.46
N GLY A 964 -21.26 5.11 -46.36
CA GLY A 964 -20.30 6.16 -45.93
C GLY A 964 -20.28 6.53 -44.43
N PRO A 965 -19.23 7.24 -43.95
CA PRO A 965 -19.09 7.56 -42.53
C PRO A 965 -20.00 8.72 -42.12
N VAL A 966 -21.04 8.42 -41.32
CA VAL A 966 -21.71 9.43 -40.51
C VAL A 966 -20.80 9.76 -39.31
N LEU A 967 -19.96 10.78 -39.44
CA LEU A 967 -19.13 11.31 -38.33
C LEU A 967 -20.02 12.02 -37.29
N SER A 968 -20.76 11.25 -36.48
CA SER A 968 -21.65 11.78 -35.44
C SER A 968 -21.05 11.74 -34.03
N ASP A 969 -20.16 10.78 -33.76
CA ASP A 969 -19.48 10.65 -32.46
C ASP A 969 -18.15 11.39 -32.46
N TYR A 970 -17.96 12.33 -31.51
CA TYR A 970 -16.70 13.04 -31.32
C TYR A 970 -16.41 13.39 -29.85
N ASN A 971 -15.12 13.41 -29.49
CA ASN A 971 -14.66 14.06 -28.28
C ASN A 971 -14.27 15.51 -28.59
N TRP A 972 -14.39 16.41 -27.62
CA TRP A 972 -14.15 17.82 -27.86
C TRP A 972 -13.42 18.50 -26.71
N THR A 973 -12.69 19.57 -27.04
CA THR A 973 -12.09 20.49 -26.06
C THR A 973 -12.34 21.92 -26.49
N LEU A 974 -12.86 22.73 -25.56
CA LEU A 974 -13.08 24.16 -25.72
C LEU A 974 -11.89 24.93 -25.12
N PHE A 975 -11.29 25.80 -25.92
CA PHE A 975 -10.20 26.67 -25.50
C PHE A 975 -10.61 28.13 -25.58
N LYS A 976 -10.19 28.91 -24.57
CA LYS A 976 -10.10 30.36 -24.61
C LYS A 976 -8.73 30.75 -25.16
N LEU A 977 -8.71 31.61 -26.17
CA LEU A 977 -7.47 32.11 -26.76
C LEU A 977 -6.85 33.19 -25.87
N SER A 978 -5.53 33.39 -25.97
CA SER A 978 -4.84 34.44 -25.20
C SER A 978 -5.34 35.86 -25.51
N GLN A 979 -5.83 36.06 -26.73
CA GLN A 979 -6.38 37.31 -27.23
C GLN A 979 -7.33 37.07 -28.41
N GLU A 980 -8.21 38.02 -28.66
CA GLU A 980 -9.07 38.01 -29.83
C GLU A 980 -8.26 38.19 -31.13
N CYS A 981 -8.50 37.33 -32.11
CA CYS A 981 -7.69 37.30 -33.32
C CYS A 981 -8.45 36.69 -34.50
N VAL A 982 -7.90 36.89 -35.70
CA VAL A 982 -8.29 36.14 -36.90
C VAL A 982 -7.27 35.03 -37.09
N ILE A 983 -7.69 33.77 -36.95
CA ILE A 983 -6.83 32.60 -37.15
C ILE A 983 -6.51 32.48 -38.64
N LYS A 984 -5.25 32.25 -38.97
CA LYS A 984 -4.78 32.07 -40.36
C LYS A 984 -4.26 30.67 -40.60
N LYS A 985 -3.52 30.12 -39.66
CA LYS A 985 -2.92 28.79 -39.80
C LYS A 985 -3.10 27.96 -38.53
N ILE A 986 -3.29 26.66 -38.71
CA ILE A 986 -3.66 25.70 -37.67
C ILE A 986 -2.70 24.51 -37.75
N GLY A 987 -2.17 24.08 -36.62
CA GLY A 987 -1.28 22.93 -36.50
C GLY A 987 -1.83 21.91 -35.52
N VAL A 988 -1.96 20.65 -35.94
CA VAL A 988 -2.33 19.52 -35.09
C VAL A 988 -1.23 18.48 -35.13
N ASP A 989 -0.59 18.22 -33.99
CA ASP A 989 0.45 17.21 -33.85
C ASP A 989 -0.11 15.96 -33.15
N THR A 990 0.25 14.79 -33.67
CA THR A 990 -0.12 13.47 -33.13
C THR A 990 1.12 12.69 -32.71
N LEU A 991 2.27 13.35 -32.52
CA LEU A 991 3.51 12.73 -32.05
C LEU A 991 3.27 11.82 -30.83
N HIS A 992 3.84 10.62 -30.89
CA HIS A 992 3.66 9.50 -29.95
C HIS A 992 2.29 8.82 -29.93
N PHE A 993 1.28 9.36 -30.61
CA PHE A 993 0.00 8.69 -30.82
C PHE A 993 0.04 7.84 -32.10
N LYS A 994 0.80 6.73 -32.06
CA LYS A 994 1.05 5.86 -33.24
C LYS A 994 -0.16 4.98 -33.61
N HIS A 995 -0.91 4.57 -32.60
CA HIS A 995 -1.96 3.54 -32.72
C HIS A 995 -3.26 3.96 -31.99
N ASN A 996 -3.30 5.19 -31.47
CA ASN A 996 -4.42 5.80 -30.76
C ASN A 996 -4.64 7.27 -31.16
N ASN A 997 -4.14 7.71 -32.33
CA ASN A 997 -4.52 9.01 -32.88
C ASN A 997 -6.01 8.98 -33.28
N PRO A 998 -6.70 10.14 -33.25
CA PRO A 998 -8.01 10.24 -33.87
C PRO A 998 -7.87 10.12 -35.40
N ILE A 999 -8.93 9.63 -36.04
CA ILE A 999 -8.97 9.43 -37.50
C ILE A 999 -9.13 10.78 -38.20
N ALA A 1000 -9.90 11.68 -37.60
CA ALA A 1000 -10.09 13.03 -38.10
C ALA A 1000 -10.25 14.03 -36.95
N PHE A 1001 -10.13 15.31 -37.28
CA PHE A 1001 -10.51 16.41 -36.39
C PHE A 1001 -11.24 17.50 -37.17
N SER A 1002 -11.97 18.35 -36.45
CA SER A 1002 -12.50 19.61 -36.93
C SER A 1002 -12.28 20.70 -35.89
N LEU A 1003 -12.32 21.96 -36.32
CA LEU A 1003 -12.14 23.10 -35.44
C LEU A 1003 -13.19 24.15 -35.74
N GLU A 1004 -13.90 24.58 -34.71
CA GLU A 1004 -14.88 25.66 -34.77
C GLU A 1004 -14.41 26.83 -33.91
N GLY A 1005 -14.81 28.05 -34.26
CA GLY A 1005 -14.49 29.26 -33.51
C GLY A 1005 -15.75 30.06 -33.20
N CYS A 1006 -15.70 30.86 -32.13
CA CYS A 1006 -16.76 31.82 -31.82
C CYS A 1006 -16.19 33.13 -31.25
N TYR A 1007 -16.96 34.20 -31.43
CA TYR A 1007 -16.70 35.50 -30.80
C TYR A 1007 -17.65 35.68 -29.63
N GLU A 1008 -17.18 35.33 -28.42
CA GLU A 1008 -17.94 35.47 -27.17
C GLU A 1008 -16.95 35.74 -26.03
N PRO A 1009 -16.55 37.01 -25.79
CA PRO A 1009 -15.58 37.35 -24.75
C PRO A 1009 -15.99 36.88 -23.34
N GLY A 1010 -17.29 36.78 -23.07
CA GLY A 1010 -17.88 36.34 -21.81
C GLY A 1010 -18.08 34.82 -21.68
N LEU A 1011 -17.58 34.02 -22.63
CA LEU A 1011 -17.74 32.56 -22.58
C LEU A 1011 -16.94 31.97 -21.41
N THR A 1012 -17.60 31.10 -20.65
CA THR A 1012 -17.04 30.39 -19.50
C THR A 1012 -17.48 28.93 -19.53
N LYS A 1013 -16.92 28.13 -18.62
CA LYS A 1013 -17.32 26.72 -18.45
C LYS A 1013 -18.81 26.54 -18.08
N ASP A 1014 -19.46 27.59 -17.56
CA ASP A 1014 -20.83 27.50 -17.04
C ASP A 1014 -21.89 27.90 -18.11
N ASN A 1015 -21.49 28.58 -19.18
CA ASN A 1015 -22.43 29.13 -20.19
C ASN A 1015 -22.17 28.69 -21.64
N TYR A 1016 -21.18 27.82 -21.89
CA TYR A 1016 -20.81 27.38 -23.24
C TYR A 1016 -21.88 26.55 -23.97
N HIS A 1017 -22.87 26.03 -23.24
CA HIS A 1017 -24.01 25.30 -23.79
C HIS A 1017 -25.18 26.20 -24.21
N SER A 1018 -25.07 27.53 -24.05
CA SER A 1018 -26.16 28.45 -24.35
C SER A 1018 -26.51 28.43 -25.85
N ARG A 1019 -27.81 28.33 -26.17
CA ARG A 1019 -28.31 28.17 -27.55
C ARG A 1019 -28.02 29.37 -28.48
N GLY A 1020 -27.53 30.48 -27.95
CA GLY A 1020 -27.26 31.71 -28.70
C GLY A 1020 -25.85 31.81 -29.31
N ILE A 1021 -24.94 30.88 -28.99
CA ILE A 1021 -23.55 30.96 -29.46
C ILE A 1021 -23.47 30.55 -30.94
N LYS A 1022 -23.00 31.47 -31.78
CA LYS A 1022 -22.76 31.21 -33.20
C LYS A 1022 -21.36 30.64 -33.41
N TRP A 1023 -21.28 29.35 -33.66
CA TRP A 1023 -20.05 28.65 -34.04
C TRP A 1023 -19.81 28.75 -35.54
N THR A 1024 -18.59 29.14 -35.94
CA THR A 1024 -18.14 29.14 -37.33
C THR A 1024 -17.03 28.11 -37.52
N SER A 1025 -17.11 27.34 -38.60
CA SER A 1025 -16.08 26.36 -38.94
C SER A 1025 -14.77 27.07 -39.30
N LEU A 1026 -13.70 26.81 -38.55
CA LEU A 1026 -12.34 27.21 -38.90
C LEU A 1026 -11.67 26.14 -39.77
N VAL A 1027 -11.95 24.86 -39.50
CA VAL A 1027 -11.51 23.70 -40.30
C VAL A 1027 -12.63 22.67 -40.27
N LYS A 1028 -13.17 22.33 -41.45
CA LYS A 1028 -14.10 21.20 -41.61
C LYS A 1028 -13.39 19.88 -41.30
N PRO A 1029 -14.09 18.76 -41.03
CA PRO A 1029 -13.45 17.49 -40.74
C PRO A 1029 -12.33 17.11 -41.71
N LYS A 1030 -11.10 16.95 -41.19
CA LYS A 1030 -9.90 16.55 -41.93
C LYS A 1030 -9.28 15.31 -41.29
N ALA A 1031 -8.78 14.40 -42.12
CA ALA A 1031 -8.09 13.20 -41.66
C ALA A 1031 -6.75 13.54 -40.99
N LEU A 1032 -6.36 12.72 -40.01
CA LEU A 1032 -5.08 12.77 -39.31
C LEU A 1032 -4.34 11.45 -39.49
N GLN A 1033 -3.02 11.53 -39.57
CA GLN A 1033 -2.10 10.40 -39.60
C GLN A 1033 -1.46 10.21 -38.23
N PRO A 1034 -1.10 8.97 -37.85
CA PRO A 1034 -0.38 8.70 -36.61
C PRO A 1034 1.02 9.32 -36.61
N HIS A 1035 1.47 9.76 -35.43
CA HIS A 1035 2.85 10.20 -35.20
C HIS A 1035 3.33 11.35 -36.11
N LEU A 1036 2.42 12.21 -36.57
CA LEU A 1036 2.70 13.26 -37.56
C LEU A 1036 2.17 14.64 -37.14
N GLU A 1037 2.85 15.70 -37.64
CA GLU A 1037 2.35 17.08 -37.61
C GLU A 1037 1.50 17.38 -38.85
N HIS A 1038 0.37 18.04 -38.65
CA HIS A 1038 -0.60 18.36 -39.68
C HIS A 1038 -0.83 19.87 -39.77
N PRO A 1039 -0.32 20.55 -40.81
CA PRO A 1039 -0.59 21.96 -41.06
C PRO A 1039 -1.88 22.16 -41.87
N PHE A 1040 -2.67 23.17 -41.52
CA PHE A 1040 -3.89 23.58 -42.22
C PHE A 1040 -4.03 25.10 -42.26
N ASP A 1041 -4.71 25.62 -43.29
CA ASP A 1041 -5.17 27.00 -43.34
C ASP A 1041 -6.59 27.13 -42.77
N ALA A 1042 -6.90 28.26 -42.15
CA ALA A 1042 -8.24 28.53 -41.62
C ALA A 1042 -9.21 28.92 -42.75
N GLU A 1043 -10.40 28.31 -42.76
CA GLU A 1043 -11.45 28.53 -43.77
C GLU A 1043 -12.28 29.81 -43.51
N HIS A 1044 -12.02 30.54 -42.43
CA HIS A 1044 -12.81 31.69 -42.00
C HIS A 1044 -11.95 32.89 -41.57
N GLU A 1045 -12.36 34.10 -41.96
CA GLU A 1045 -11.65 35.35 -41.66
C GLU A 1045 -12.24 36.17 -40.50
N GLY A 1046 -13.28 35.67 -39.83
CA GLY A 1046 -13.87 36.34 -38.67
C GLY A 1046 -12.99 36.31 -37.42
N ARG A 1047 -13.22 37.28 -36.53
CA ARG A 1047 -12.56 37.33 -35.22
C ARG A 1047 -13.11 36.25 -34.31
N VAL A 1048 -12.23 35.60 -33.55
CA VAL A 1048 -12.60 34.58 -32.57
C VAL A 1048 -11.92 34.85 -31.23
N THR A 1049 -12.58 34.40 -30.17
CA THR A 1049 -12.11 34.47 -28.76
C THR A 1049 -11.95 33.09 -28.17
N HIS A 1050 -12.71 32.12 -28.68
CA HIS A 1050 -12.72 30.73 -28.25
C HIS A 1050 -12.74 29.81 -29.46
N VAL A 1051 -12.20 28.62 -29.28
CA VAL A 1051 -12.17 27.56 -30.30
C VAL A 1051 -12.59 26.23 -29.70
N LEU A 1052 -13.41 25.49 -30.43
CA LEU A 1052 -13.88 24.16 -30.10
C LEU A 1052 -13.20 23.15 -31.03
N LEU A 1053 -12.25 22.41 -30.48
CA LEU A 1053 -11.60 21.29 -31.15
C LEU A 1053 -12.48 20.06 -31.00
N LYS A 1054 -12.79 19.38 -32.11
CA LYS A 1054 -13.47 18.07 -32.12
C LYS A 1054 -12.54 17.04 -32.74
N ILE A 1055 -12.42 15.86 -32.12
CA ILE A 1055 -11.69 14.71 -32.65
C ILE A 1055 -12.66 13.56 -32.88
N TYR A 1056 -12.45 12.77 -33.93
CA TYR A 1056 -13.40 11.75 -34.39
C TYR A 1056 -12.76 10.34 -34.46
N PRO A 1057 -13.45 9.32 -33.92
CA PRO A 1057 -14.38 9.45 -32.80
C PRO A 1057 -13.61 9.88 -31.54
N CYS A 1058 -12.54 9.17 -31.19
CA CYS A 1058 -11.72 9.42 -30.01
C CYS A 1058 -10.25 9.21 -30.36
N GLY A 1059 -9.33 9.66 -29.51
CA GLY A 1059 -7.89 9.52 -29.78
C GLY A 1059 -7.07 10.46 -28.93
N GLY A 1060 -5.82 10.66 -29.33
CA GLY A 1060 -5.00 11.71 -28.74
C GLY A 1060 -4.29 12.64 -29.71
N ILE A 1061 -4.06 13.85 -29.23
CA ILE A 1061 -3.35 14.94 -29.91
C ILE A 1061 -2.23 15.39 -28.99
N SER A 1062 -1.02 15.42 -29.50
CA SER A 1062 0.15 15.85 -28.74
C SER A 1062 0.17 17.36 -28.57
N ARG A 1063 -0.03 18.13 -29.65
CA ARG A 1063 -0.02 19.61 -29.64
C ARG A 1063 -1.07 20.21 -30.55
N LEU A 1064 -1.61 21.35 -30.12
CA LEU A 1064 -2.42 22.25 -30.93
C LEU A 1064 -1.69 23.59 -31.06
N ARG A 1065 -1.63 24.13 -32.28
CA ARG A 1065 -1.07 25.45 -32.59
C ARG A 1065 -2.06 26.25 -33.40
N LEU A 1066 -2.30 27.50 -33.01
CA LEU A 1066 -3.24 28.39 -33.69
C LEU A 1066 -2.57 29.72 -33.93
N PHE A 1067 -2.14 29.96 -35.17
CA PHE A 1067 -1.44 31.18 -35.55
C PHE A 1067 -2.45 32.17 -36.13
N GLY A 1068 -2.60 33.31 -35.47
CA GLY A 1068 -3.54 34.35 -35.85
C GLY A 1068 -2.94 35.75 -35.84
N LYS A 1069 -3.63 36.68 -36.52
CA LYS A 1069 -3.35 38.12 -36.41
C LYS A 1069 -4.14 38.68 -35.22
N PRO A 1070 -3.48 39.21 -34.17
CA PRO A 1070 -4.16 39.91 -33.11
C PRO A 1070 -4.98 41.05 -33.70
N ALA A 1071 -6.19 41.27 -33.18
CA ALA A 1071 -6.87 42.51 -33.52
C ALA A 1071 -6.11 43.69 -32.90
N LYS A 1072 -5.84 44.74 -33.68
CA LYS A 1072 -5.25 45.98 -33.13
C LYS A 1072 -6.12 46.44 -31.95
N ALA A 1073 -5.50 46.66 -30.80
CA ALA A 1073 -6.16 47.33 -29.68
C ALA A 1073 -6.74 48.64 -30.22
N SER A 1074 -8.06 48.78 -30.23
CA SER A 1074 -8.65 50.11 -30.33
C SER A 1074 -8.17 50.84 -29.08
N ALA A 1075 -7.40 51.91 -29.27
CA ALA A 1075 -7.09 52.83 -28.19
C ALA A 1075 -8.41 53.24 -27.52
N LEU A 1076 -8.59 52.81 -26.28
CA LEU A 1076 -9.58 53.31 -25.35
C LEU A 1076 -8.85 54.21 -24.36
#